data_AF-A0A6N8JIW1-F1
#
_entry.id   AF-A0A6N8JIW1-F1
#
_cell.length_a   1.000
_cell.length_b   1.000
_cell.length_c   1.000
_cell.angle_alpha   90.00
_cell.angle_beta   90.00
_cell.angle_gamma   90.00
#
_symmetry.space_group_name_H-M   'P 1'
#
loop_
_entity.id
_entity.type
_entity.pdbx_description
1 polymer ?
#
loop_
_entity_poly.entity_id
_entity_poly.type
_entity_poly.pdbx_seq_one_letter_code
_entity_poly.pdbx_strand_id
1 'polypeptide(L)'
;ELCYDYGFGNKELNGNIAGAKWKSRSDGIARAFGYDYDNANRITQAAFNQQNSGSTTWAQNLVNFSVSGLTYDVNGNILSLKQLGMNGPVPQTIDSLKYGYNATSNKLGFVTDKRNDPTSKLGDFKEINNNETQDYWYDFSGNVSMDKNKNIDSIFYNHLNLASIIYVHGKGQIYYQYKGTGEKVTKIVVDTSVTPVKVTTTHYVNDLVYEQDTLQYISHEEGRIRPVYKTSQPVSYAYDYFVKDHLGNVRMVLGTQTDTALYVATMETAASAVENALFSNIDNTRTAKPTGYPTDNTTNPNAYVAKLNASNGQKIGPSLVLRVMAGDSITIAVKALYKNAGASTPYTTSSSMVTSILQAFSGGGISDGVHSGTGGTAPVNMLTSGVYDGLKSKDSLQNLSGKPKAYLNFALFDDQFNLVDENSGVRQVQGPIDSLVPLVLNKTPIKKTGFLYIYTSNESAQDVFFDNLIITHNAGPLLEETHYYPYGGSMAGISSKALKGANYVENKRKYNGIELNDDFDLNEYDAYYRILDQTGGRWYQLDPKIDGMEMWSPYASNYDNPIRYSDFLGDIPNDPPTKFPMTTMAWEATEDAAFNIMVAGGGPADPVTDVLAGGTEIVGTALVTLALAYDAYQNVKGSGVQEAAALPGTPTAPAKMPFPIAGSLIGDTYKGPIRNINGAQNPAGSQTKQTTQQQASTGLPKPDKGKGSTPPNQRDPKRVYTKEEKQQMLDKQDGNCAQCGQSKKVDEVHGHHVVRHADGGKTNLDNGAAVCPNCHVKLHN
;
A
#
# COMPACT_ATOMS: atom_id res chain seq x y z
N GLU A 1 3.31 16.18 12.75
CA GLU A 1 3.04 17.38 13.56
C GLU A 1 2.26 18.35 12.71
N LEU A 2 1.11 18.81 13.19
CA LEU A 2 0.31 19.85 12.54
C LEU A 2 0.58 21.19 13.21
N CYS A 3 0.63 22.23 12.41
CA CYS A 3 0.94 23.58 12.85
C CYS A 3 -0.15 24.53 12.36
N TYR A 4 -0.63 25.40 13.25
CA TYR A 4 -1.73 26.33 12.99
C TYR A 4 -1.23 27.77 13.02
N ASP A 5 -0.60 28.20 14.12
CA ASP A 5 -0.18 29.58 14.36
C ASP A 5 1.33 29.75 14.60
N TYR A 6 2.10 28.68 14.37
CA TYR A 6 3.55 28.62 14.59
C TYR A 6 4.27 27.77 13.54
N GLY A 7 5.59 27.90 13.46
CA GLY A 7 6.46 27.05 12.64
C GLY A 7 6.50 27.36 11.14
N PHE A 8 5.49 28.04 10.60
CA PHE A 8 5.39 28.44 9.19
C PHE A 8 5.20 29.96 9.05
N GLY A 9 5.41 30.47 7.84
CA GLY A 9 5.33 31.91 7.55
C GLY A 9 3.93 32.49 7.77
N ASN A 10 2.90 31.72 7.42
CA ASN A 10 1.50 32.08 7.60
C ASN A 10 0.95 31.48 8.90
N LYS A 11 -0.02 32.18 9.50
CA LYS A 11 -0.74 31.74 10.70
C LYS A 11 -2.21 31.60 10.36
N GLU A 12 -2.77 30.43 10.63
CA GLU A 12 -4.17 30.10 10.40
C GLU A 12 -4.91 30.04 11.76
N LEU A 13 -5.65 31.11 12.08
CA LEU A 13 -6.45 31.23 13.32
C LEU A 13 -7.94 30.92 13.11
N ASN A 14 -8.31 30.52 11.90
CA ASN A 14 -9.67 30.16 11.45
C ASN A 14 -9.92 28.62 11.49
N GLY A 15 -8.97 27.85 12.01
CA GLY A 15 -9.02 26.38 12.06
C GLY A 15 -8.41 25.67 10.85
N ASN A 16 -7.91 26.39 9.84
CA ASN A 16 -7.08 25.80 8.80
C ASN A 16 -5.71 25.41 9.36
N ILE A 17 -5.02 24.50 8.67
CA ILE A 17 -3.69 24.05 9.06
C ILE A 17 -2.67 24.88 8.28
N ALA A 18 -1.84 25.67 8.97
CA ALA A 18 -0.78 26.45 8.31
C ALA A 18 0.33 25.57 7.74
N GLY A 19 0.56 24.39 8.34
CA GLY A 19 1.50 23.44 7.79
C GLY A 19 1.54 22.10 8.52
N ALA A 20 2.15 21.12 7.88
CA ALA A 20 2.40 19.79 8.43
C ALA A 20 3.88 19.45 8.32
N LYS A 21 4.47 18.96 9.41
CA LYS A 21 5.82 18.41 9.47
C LYS A 21 5.78 16.92 9.74
N TRP A 22 6.58 16.13 9.03
CA TRP A 22 6.70 14.69 9.27
C TRP A 22 8.13 14.22 9.04
N LYS A 23 8.44 13.06 9.62
CA LYS A 23 9.73 12.38 9.47
C LYS A 23 9.47 10.91 9.65
N SER A 24 10.05 10.09 8.79
CA SER A 24 9.96 8.64 8.87
C SER A 24 11.30 8.03 9.25
N ARG A 25 11.25 6.75 9.63
CA ARG A 25 12.44 5.98 9.96
C ARG A 25 13.17 5.49 8.71
N SER A 26 12.55 5.54 7.54
CA SER A 26 13.11 5.00 6.30
C SER A 26 14.34 5.74 5.81
N ASP A 27 14.42 7.05 6.06
CA ASP A 27 15.57 7.87 5.70
C ASP A 27 15.99 8.89 6.77
N GLY A 28 15.13 9.12 7.77
CA GLY A 28 15.38 10.09 8.83
C GLY A 28 15.30 11.55 8.38
N ILE A 29 14.75 11.84 7.19
CA ILE A 29 14.63 13.19 6.63
C ILE A 29 13.36 13.86 7.15
N ALA A 30 13.51 15.03 7.76
CA ALA A 30 12.37 15.86 8.14
C ALA A 30 11.82 16.58 6.91
N ARG A 31 10.51 16.49 6.72
CA ARG A 31 9.76 17.03 5.58
C ARG A 31 8.62 17.90 6.09
N ALA A 32 8.21 18.85 5.26
CA ALA A 32 7.17 19.78 5.60
C ALA A 32 6.35 20.20 4.37
N PHE A 33 5.08 20.48 4.60
CA PHE A 33 4.23 21.29 3.73
C PHE A 33 3.79 22.53 4.49
N GLY A 34 3.97 23.70 3.90
CA GLY A 34 3.26 24.92 4.29
C GLY A 34 2.06 25.13 3.37
N TYR A 35 0.93 25.56 3.92
CA TYR A 35 -0.32 25.68 3.17
C TYR A 35 -0.82 27.12 3.16
N ASP A 36 -1.36 27.53 2.01
CA ASP A 36 -2.06 28.81 1.85
C ASP A 36 -3.48 28.55 1.36
N TYR A 37 -4.36 29.49 1.67
CA TYR A 37 -5.79 29.39 1.40
C TYR A 37 -6.31 30.68 0.77
N ASP A 38 -7.42 30.59 0.05
CA ASP A 38 -8.20 31.77 -0.31
C ASP A 38 -9.16 32.18 0.82
N ASN A 39 -9.89 33.27 0.62
CA ASN A 39 -10.84 33.79 1.61
C ASN A 39 -12.04 32.85 1.87
N ALA A 40 -12.24 31.83 1.05
CA ALA A 40 -13.26 30.79 1.24
C ALA A 40 -12.68 29.52 1.91
N ASN A 41 -11.45 29.58 2.43
CA ASN A 41 -10.71 28.47 3.06
C ASN A 41 -10.39 27.31 2.12
N ARG A 42 -10.31 27.55 0.81
CA ARG A 42 -9.90 26.55 -0.18
C ARG A 42 -8.40 26.61 -0.40
N ILE A 43 -7.74 25.47 -0.56
CA ILE A 43 -6.29 25.40 -0.64
C ILE A 43 -5.77 26.02 -1.94
N THR A 44 -4.85 26.98 -1.85
CA THR A 44 -4.22 27.59 -3.03
C THR A 44 -2.78 27.14 -3.24
N GLN A 45 -2.15 26.64 -2.17
CA GLN A 45 -0.77 26.17 -2.18
C GLN A 45 -0.51 25.07 -1.16
N ALA A 46 0.40 24.16 -1.51
CA ALA A 46 1.11 23.26 -0.60
C ALA A 46 2.61 23.33 -0.92
N ALA A 47 3.37 24.16 -0.19
CA ALA A 47 4.79 24.38 -0.39
C ALA A 47 5.63 23.31 0.32
N PHE A 48 6.27 22.42 -0.45
CA PHE A 48 7.13 21.37 0.08
C PHE A 48 8.49 21.91 0.49
N ASN A 49 8.98 21.47 1.65
CA ASN A 49 10.37 21.64 2.07
C ASN A 49 10.88 20.38 2.77
N GLN A 50 12.20 20.18 2.74
CA GLN A 50 12.85 19.15 3.55
C GLN A 50 14.19 19.62 4.12
N GLN A 51 14.65 18.94 5.15
CA GLN A 51 16.02 19.03 5.66
C GLN A 51 16.89 17.98 4.96
N ASN A 52 17.66 18.39 3.95
CA ASN A 52 18.51 17.48 3.19
C ASN A 52 19.47 16.69 4.11
N SER A 53 19.90 15.50 3.68
CA SER A 53 20.83 14.66 4.44
C SER A 53 22.07 15.45 4.90
N GLY A 54 22.37 15.41 6.19
CA GLY A 54 23.49 16.17 6.79
C GLY A 54 23.25 17.67 7.00
N SER A 55 22.04 18.17 6.74
CA SER A 55 21.67 19.58 6.91
C SER A 55 20.43 19.71 7.80
N THR A 56 20.35 20.81 8.56
CA THR A 56 19.13 21.21 9.31
C THR A 56 18.38 22.35 8.62
N THR A 57 18.88 22.84 7.49
CA THR A 57 18.24 23.90 6.71
C THR A 57 17.08 23.33 5.91
N TRP A 58 15.90 23.95 6.03
CA TRP A 58 14.75 23.67 5.19
C TRP A 58 14.99 24.20 3.77
N ALA A 59 14.93 23.32 2.78
CA ALA A 59 15.14 23.65 1.39
C ALA A 59 14.26 22.81 0.45
N GLN A 60 14.16 23.28 -0.79
CA GLN A 60 13.42 22.64 -1.89
C GLN A 60 14.30 22.43 -3.13
N ASN A 61 15.62 22.46 -2.96
CA ASN A 61 16.60 22.49 -4.05
C ASN A 61 16.92 21.09 -4.62
N LEU A 62 16.92 20.06 -3.78
CA LEU A 62 17.19 18.67 -4.21
C LEU A 62 15.91 17.88 -4.40
N VAL A 63 14.86 18.22 -3.66
CA VAL A 63 13.59 17.48 -3.62
C VAL A 63 12.46 18.48 -3.51
N ASN A 64 11.46 18.35 -4.37
CA ASN A 64 10.34 19.27 -4.38
C ASN A 64 9.07 18.58 -4.86
N PHE A 65 8.04 18.62 -4.00
CA PHE A 65 6.70 18.12 -4.26
C PHE A 65 5.64 19.21 -4.10
N SER A 66 6.04 20.47 -4.29
CA SER A 66 5.15 21.61 -4.08
C SER A 66 3.98 21.58 -5.06
N VAL A 67 2.81 21.95 -4.56
CA VAL A 67 1.62 22.24 -5.36
C VAL A 67 1.32 23.73 -5.25
N SER A 68 1.05 24.38 -6.37
CA SER A 68 0.86 25.83 -6.45
C SER A 68 -0.10 26.20 -7.56
N GLY A 69 -0.57 27.45 -7.57
CA GLY A 69 -1.47 27.92 -8.62
C GLY A 69 -2.80 27.18 -8.64
N LEU A 70 -3.23 26.65 -7.49
CA LEU A 70 -4.60 26.17 -7.34
C LEU A 70 -5.53 27.37 -7.31
N THR A 71 -6.43 27.40 -8.27
CA THR A 71 -7.43 28.46 -8.38
C THR A 71 -8.80 27.84 -8.61
N TYR A 72 -9.84 28.57 -8.21
CA TYR A 72 -11.21 28.09 -8.22
C TYR A 72 -12.13 29.14 -8.80
N ASP A 73 -13.23 28.71 -9.41
CA ASP A 73 -14.37 29.59 -9.63
C ASP A 73 -15.15 29.82 -8.32
N VAL A 74 -16.25 30.56 -8.38
CA VAL A 74 -17.08 30.88 -7.20
C VAL A 74 -17.75 29.66 -6.57
N ASN A 75 -17.94 28.57 -7.33
CA ASN A 75 -18.57 27.34 -6.87
C ASN A 75 -17.52 26.29 -6.42
N GLY A 76 -16.22 26.61 -6.40
CA GLY A 76 -15.20 25.62 -6.02
C GLY A 76 -14.83 24.64 -7.14
N ASN A 77 -15.17 24.94 -8.39
CA ASN A 77 -14.56 24.20 -9.49
C ASN A 77 -13.09 24.60 -9.64
N ILE A 78 -12.17 23.63 -9.58
CA ILE A 78 -10.74 23.85 -9.84
C ILE A 78 -10.57 24.39 -11.26
N LEU A 79 -9.82 25.48 -11.44
CA LEU A 79 -9.54 26.11 -12.73
C LEU A 79 -8.10 25.88 -13.21
N SER A 80 -7.16 25.75 -12.28
CA SER A 80 -5.76 25.46 -12.56
C SER A 80 -5.08 24.74 -11.41
N LEU A 81 -4.01 24.02 -11.70
CA LEU A 81 -3.13 23.39 -10.72
C LEU A 81 -1.72 23.23 -11.31
N LYS A 82 -0.68 23.46 -10.51
CA LYS A 82 0.70 23.14 -10.88
C LYS A 82 1.33 22.26 -9.82
N GLN A 83 1.90 21.14 -10.24
CA GLN A 83 2.54 20.15 -9.37
C GLN A 83 4.01 19.97 -9.74
N LEU A 84 4.88 19.96 -8.73
CA LEU A 84 6.26 19.50 -8.87
C LEU A 84 6.39 18.08 -8.33
N GLY A 85 7.33 17.32 -8.90
CA GLY A 85 7.74 16.01 -8.40
C GLY A 85 9.14 15.65 -8.85
N MET A 86 9.54 14.40 -8.58
CA MET A 86 10.87 13.88 -8.88
C MET A 86 10.82 12.96 -10.10
N ASN A 87 11.52 13.30 -11.18
CA ASN A 87 11.83 12.32 -12.24
C ASN A 87 13.33 12.05 -12.23
N GLY A 88 13.67 10.82 -11.85
CA GLY A 88 15.00 10.48 -11.35
C GLY A 88 15.39 11.35 -10.14
N PRO A 89 16.65 11.80 -10.04
CA PRO A 89 17.11 12.63 -8.92
C PRO A 89 16.80 14.13 -9.11
N VAL A 90 16.02 14.52 -10.14
CA VAL A 90 15.81 15.92 -10.50
C VAL A 90 14.38 16.37 -10.19
N PRO A 91 14.19 17.43 -9.37
CA PRO A 91 12.88 18.04 -9.17
C PRO A 91 12.45 18.79 -10.44
N GLN A 92 11.22 18.56 -10.88
CA GLN A 92 10.66 19.21 -12.07
C GLN A 92 9.15 19.43 -11.93
N THR A 93 8.60 20.32 -12.75
CA THR A 93 7.14 20.43 -12.90
C THR A 93 6.65 19.22 -13.68
N ILE A 94 5.79 18.42 -13.06
CA ILE A 94 5.19 17.22 -13.64
C ILE A 94 3.76 17.49 -14.13
N ASP A 95 3.05 18.42 -13.49
CA ASP A 95 1.72 18.85 -13.93
C ASP A 95 1.66 20.38 -14.01
N SER A 96 1.01 20.88 -15.05
CA SER A 96 0.62 22.27 -15.24
C SER A 96 -0.77 22.33 -15.87
N LEU A 97 -1.77 22.00 -15.06
CA LEU A 97 -3.15 21.75 -15.46
C LEU A 97 -3.97 23.04 -15.60
N LYS A 98 -4.83 23.03 -16.62
CA LYS A 98 -5.92 23.97 -16.84
C LYS A 98 -7.21 23.17 -17.00
N TYR A 99 -8.25 23.57 -16.27
CA TYR A 99 -9.54 22.91 -16.29
C TYR A 99 -10.53 23.75 -17.10
N GLY A 100 -11.20 23.13 -18.06
CA GLY A 100 -12.27 23.73 -18.84
C GLY A 100 -13.60 23.08 -18.52
N TYR A 101 -14.66 23.88 -18.37
CA TYR A 101 -15.99 23.40 -17.98
C TYR A 101 -17.00 23.63 -19.10
N ASN A 102 -18.01 22.77 -19.14
CA ASN A 102 -19.15 23.02 -20.02
C ASN A 102 -19.86 24.32 -19.63
N ALA A 103 -20.39 25.04 -20.62
CA ALA A 103 -21.02 26.33 -20.39
C ALA A 103 -22.13 26.23 -19.32
N THR A 104 -22.06 27.10 -18.31
CA THR A 104 -23.03 27.18 -17.20
C THR A 104 -23.20 25.83 -16.48
N SER A 105 -22.09 25.14 -16.19
CA SER A 105 -22.11 23.80 -15.59
C SER A 105 -20.90 23.54 -14.69
N ASN A 106 -21.07 22.64 -13.72
CA ASN A 106 -19.99 22.07 -12.91
C ASN A 106 -19.33 20.84 -13.55
N LYS A 107 -19.86 20.41 -14.70
CA LYS A 107 -19.34 19.30 -15.51
C LYS A 107 -18.08 19.73 -16.26
N LEU A 108 -17.00 18.99 -16.06
CA LEU A 108 -15.73 19.18 -16.72
C LEU A 108 -15.89 18.91 -18.22
N GLY A 109 -15.32 19.78 -19.05
CA GLY A 109 -15.19 19.56 -20.48
C GLY A 109 -13.85 18.90 -20.79
N PHE A 110 -12.77 19.43 -20.22
CA PHE A 110 -11.40 18.97 -20.46
C PHE A 110 -10.46 19.35 -19.31
N VAL A 111 -9.33 18.67 -19.25
CA VAL A 111 -8.17 19.09 -18.45
C VAL A 111 -6.96 19.03 -19.37
N THR A 112 -6.29 20.16 -19.51
CA THR A 112 -5.11 20.29 -20.37
C THR A 112 -3.85 20.50 -19.56
N ASP A 113 -2.81 19.73 -19.86
CA ASP A 113 -1.53 19.79 -19.17
C ASP A 113 -0.41 20.37 -20.04
N LYS A 114 0.10 21.53 -19.66
CA LYS A 114 1.24 22.17 -20.36
C LYS A 114 2.59 21.47 -20.12
N ARG A 115 2.64 20.48 -19.23
CA ARG A 115 3.82 19.66 -18.92
C ARG A 115 3.60 18.17 -19.15
N ASN A 116 2.64 17.83 -20.01
CA ASN A 116 2.24 16.45 -20.31
C ASN A 116 3.41 15.57 -20.77
N ASP A 117 3.67 14.48 -20.03
CA ASP A 117 4.49 13.35 -20.44
C ASP A 117 3.67 12.04 -20.37
N PRO A 118 3.11 11.57 -21.49
CA PRO A 118 2.32 10.34 -21.53
C PRO A 118 3.08 9.08 -21.08
N THR A 119 4.42 9.12 -21.12
CA THR A 119 5.29 7.98 -20.75
C THR A 119 5.64 7.96 -19.27
N SER A 120 5.33 9.04 -18.55
CA SER A 120 5.63 9.19 -17.12
C SER A 120 5.04 8.05 -16.29
N LYS A 121 5.73 7.73 -15.20
CA LYS A 121 5.32 6.71 -14.21
C LYS A 121 5.18 7.32 -12.82
N LEU A 122 5.06 8.64 -12.73
CA LEU A 122 5.05 9.38 -11.47
C LEU A 122 3.65 9.50 -10.83
N GLY A 123 2.61 9.07 -11.54
CA GLY A 123 1.21 9.23 -11.09
C GLY A 123 0.68 10.65 -11.29
N ASP A 124 1.34 11.41 -12.16
CA ASP A 124 0.91 12.67 -12.76
C ASP A 124 -0.27 12.50 -13.72
N PHE A 125 -0.94 13.61 -14.01
CA PHE A 125 -1.99 13.67 -15.01
C PHE A 125 -1.43 13.37 -16.40
N LYS A 126 -2.20 12.64 -17.21
CA LYS A 126 -1.81 12.30 -18.57
C LYS A 126 -2.90 12.72 -19.51
N GLU A 127 -2.54 13.58 -20.44
CA GLU A 127 -3.42 14.01 -21.51
C GLU A 127 -3.06 13.28 -22.79
N ILE A 128 -4.05 12.72 -23.48
CA ILE A 128 -3.79 12.08 -24.79
C ILE A 128 -3.74 13.13 -25.89
N ASN A 129 -4.67 14.10 -25.85
CA ASN A 129 -4.81 15.12 -26.88
C ASN A 129 -4.75 16.51 -26.24
N ASN A 130 -3.56 17.12 -26.23
CA ASN A 130 -3.33 18.44 -25.63
C ASN A 130 -3.83 19.59 -26.51
N ASN A 131 -5.14 19.81 -26.52
CA ASN A 131 -5.80 20.74 -27.44
C ASN A 131 -7.01 21.49 -26.86
N GLU A 132 -7.25 21.40 -25.54
CA GLU A 132 -8.39 22.04 -24.86
C GLU A 132 -9.76 21.67 -25.48
N THR A 133 -9.90 20.45 -26.00
CA THR A 133 -11.15 19.92 -26.54
C THR A 133 -11.80 18.94 -25.57
N GLN A 134 -13.10 18.66 -25.76
CA GLN A 134 -13.84 17.81 -24.84
C GLN A 134 -13.20 16.41 -24.67
N ASP A 135 -12.89 16.07 -23.43
CA ASP A 135 -12.37 14.78 -22.99
C ASP A 135 -13.32 14.03 -22.07
N TYR A 136 -14.27 14.76 -21.46
CA TYR A 136 -15.23 14.21 -20.50
C TYR A 136 -16.65 14.24 -21.06
N TRP A 137 -17.36 13.13 -20.89
CA TRP A 137 -18.80 13.04 -21.14
C TRP A 137 -19.52 12.57 -19.90
N TYR A 138 -20.83 12.80 -19.87
CA TYR A 138 -21.67 12.50 -18.73
C TYR A 138 -22.91 11.73 -19.16
N ASP A 139 -23.37 10.83 -18.29
CA ASP A 139 -24.69 10.23 -18.43
C ASP A 139 -25.80 11.23 -18.04
N PHE A 140 -27.05 10.76 -18.13
CA PHE A 140 -28.22 11.58 -17.79
C PHE A 140 -28.30 11.93 -16.30
N SER A 141 -27.78 11.07 -15.42
CA SER A 141 -27.68 11.31 -13.98
C SER A 141 -26.55 12.27 -13.61
N GLY A 142 -25.67 12.60 -14.55
CA GLY A 142 -24.53 13.49 -14.32
C GLY A 142 -23.27 12.78 -13.83
N ASN A 143 -23.18 11.46 -13.95
CA ASN A 143 -21.93 10.74 -13.69
C ASN A 143 -21.03 10.80 -14.93
N VAL A 144 -19.71 10.85 -14.76
CA VAL A 144 -18.75 10.78 -15.88
C VAL A 144 -18.96 9.46 -16.62
N SER A 145 -19.33 9.50 -17.89
CA SER A 145 -19.57 8.32 -18.73
C SER A 145 -18.42 8.01 -19.68
N MET A 146 -17.52 8.96 -19.94
CA MET A 146 -16.29 8.76 -20.71
C MET A 146 -15.21 9.72 -20.21
N ASP A 147 -13.96 9.25 -20.18
CA ASP A 147 -12.76 10.06 -19.89
C ASP A 147 -11.65 9.65 -20.87
N LYS A 148 -11.41 10.50 -21.86
CA LYS A 148 -10.37 10.24 -22.87
C LYS A 148 -8.96 10.28 -22.30
N ASN A 149 -8.70 11.03 -21.24
CA ASN A 149 -7.36 11.15 -20.66
C ASN A 149 -6.90 9.84 -20.02
N LYS A 150 -7.85 9.03 -19.53
CA LYS A 150 -7.61 7.68 -19.01
C LYS A 150 -7.93 6.56 -20.00
N ASN A 151 -8.15 6.87 -21.28
CA ASN A 151 -8.61 5.91 -22.30
C ASN A 151 -9.92 5.21 -21.94
N ILE A 152 -10.81 5.84 -21.17
CA ILE A 152 -12.10 5.27 -20.81
C ILE A 152 -13.11 5.55 -21.92
N ASP A 153 -13.46 4.50 -22.67
CA ASP A 153 -14.43 4.55 -23.77
C ASP A 153 -15.87 4.61 -23.25
N SER A 154 -16.15 3.99 -22.10
CA SER A 154 -17.46 4.11 -21.44
C SER A 154 -17.43 3.66 -19.99
N ILE A 155 -18.28 4.30 -19.17
CA ILE A 155 -18.65 3.86 -17.82
C ILE A 155 -20.17 3.69 -17.77
N PHE A 156 -20.62 2.53 -17.33
CA PHE A 156 -22.04 2.26 -17.07
C PHE A 156 -22.28 2.21 -15.57
N TYR A 157 -23.29 2.94 -15.11
CA TYR A 157 -23.68 3.01 -13.71
C TYR A 157 -24.93 2.19 -13.41
N ASN A 158 -25.04 1.67 -12.20
CA ASN A 158 -26.26 1.02 -11.72
C ASN A 158 -27.29 2.06 -11.23
N HIS A 159 -28.44 1.59 -10.74
CA HIS A 159 -29.53 2.45 -10.24
C HIS A 159 -29.17 3.22 -8.95
N LEU A 160 -28.02 2.94 -8.32
CA LEU A 160 -27.47 3.66 -7.17
C LEU A 160 -26.40 4.68 -7.59
N ASN A 161 -26.19 4.91 -8.90
CA ASN A 161 -25.09 5.71 -9.47
C ASN A 161 -23.68 5.18 -9.14
N LEU A 162 -23.53 3.87 -8.86
CA LEU A 162 -22.23 3.23 -8.69
C LEU A 162 -21.76 2.62 -10.02
N ALA A 163 -20.48 2.78 -10.34
CA ALA A 163 -19.90 2.28 -11.59
C ALA A 163 -20.01 0.75 -11.63
N SER A 164 -20.69 0.20 -12.63
CA SER A 164 -20.91 -1.23 -12.81
C SER A 164 -20.00 -1.83 -13.87
N ILE A 165 -19.69 -1.09 -14.93
CA ILE A 165 -18.77 -1.53 -15.99
C ILE A 165 -17.93 -0.34 -16.46
N ILE A 166 -16.62 -0.53 -16.57
CA ILE A 166 -15.68 0.43 -17.16
C ILE A 166 -15.01 -0.24 -18.35
N TYR A 167 -15.08 0.39 -19.52
CA TYR A 167 -14.38 -0.03 -20.73
C TYR A 167 -13.15 0.85 -20.96
N VAL A 168 -11.97 0.24 -21.02
CA VAL A 168 -10.70 0.95 -21.23
C VAL A 168 -10.11 0.57 -22.58
N HIS A 169 -10.00 1.56 -23.46
CA HIS A 169 -9.58 1.42 -24.85
C HIS A 169 -8.24 0.70 -24.95
N GLY A 170 -8.18 -0.35 -25.78
CA GLY A 170 -6.97 -1.13 -26.03
C GLY A 170 -6.42 -1.93 -24.84
N LYS A 171 -7.06 -1.87 -23.66
CA LYS A 171 -6.61 -2.56 -22.45
C LYS A 171 -7.60 -3.63 -22.00
N GLY A 172 -8.88 -3.31 -21.85
CA GLY A 172 -9.83 -4.28 -21.34
C GLY A 172 -11.04 -3.65 -20.65
N GLN A 173 -11.57 -4.37 -19.66
CA GLN A 173 -12.83 -4.01 -19.00
C GLN A 173 -12.78 -4.34 -17.51
N ILE A 174 -13.45 -3.54 -16.69
CA ILE A 174 -13.65 -3.79 -15.26
C ILE A 174 -15.15 -3.90 -14.99
N TYR A 175 -15.56 -4.95 -14.29
CA TYR A 175 -16.93 -5.16 -13.84
C TYR A 175 -16.99 -5.05 -12.33
N TYR A 176 -18.06 -4.44 -11.83
CA TYR A 176 -18.37 -4.35 -10.42
C TYR A 176 -19.78 -4.85 -10.14
N GLN A 177 -19.91 -5.58 -9.04
CA GLN A 177 -21.20 -6.00 -8.50
C GLN A 177 -21.35 -5.48 -7.07
N TYR A 178 -22.56 -5.03 -6.76
CA TYR A 178 -22.90 -4.43 -5.48
C TYR A 178 -24.14 -5.10 -4.90
N LYS A 179 -24.25 -5.14 -3.57
CA LYS A 179 -25.51 -5.39 -2.89
C LYS A 179 -26.48 -4.24 -3.16
N GLY A 180 -27.78 -4.46 -2.91
CA GLY A 180 -28.79 -3.41 -2.97
C GLY A 180 -28.57 -2.24 -1.99
N THR A 181 -27.68 -2.41 -1.00
CA THR A 181 -27.24 -1.35 -0.08
C THR A 181 -26.19 -0.42 -0.68
N GLY A 182 -25.50 -0.83 -1.76
CA GLY A 182 -24.35 -0.12 -2.35
C GLY A 182 -22.99 -0.74 -2.03
N GLU A 183 -22.92 -1.74 -1.14
CA GLU A 183 -21.67 -2.42 -0.80
C GLU A 183 -21.13 -3.25 -1.97
N LYS A 184 -19.89 -2.98 -2.38
CA LYS A 184 -19.18 -3.74 -3.42
C LYS A 184 -18.91 -5.17 -2.94
N VAL A 185 -19.30 -6.16 -3.74
CA VAL A 185 -19.12 -7.60 -3.44
C VAL A 185 -18.22 -8.33 -4.42
N THR A 186 -18.12 -7.84 -5.66
CA THR A 186 -17.27 -8.45 -6.68
C THR A 186 -16.65 -7.36 -7.56
N LYS A 187 -15.37 -7.54 -7.89
CA LYS A 187 -14.67 -6.84 -8.98
C LYS A 187 -14.12 -7.89 -9.94
N ILE A 188 -14.30 -7.71 -11.25
CA ILE A 188 -13.71 -8.57 -12.28
C ILE A 188 -12.94 -7.71 -13.25
N VAL A 189 -11.65 -7.96 -13.41
CA VAL A 189 -10.78 -7.29 -14.38
C VAL A 189 -10.51 -8.25 -15.52
N VAL A 190 -10.87 -7.86 -16.74
CA VAL A 190 -10.59 -8.60 -17.98
C VAL A 190 -9.55 -7.82 -18.76
N ASP A 191 -8.30 -8.24 -18.67
CA ASP A 191 -7.15 -7.63 -19.35
C ASP A 191 -6.87 -8.32 -20.68
N THR A 192 -7.15 -7.59 -21.76
CA THR A 192 -6.96 -7.99 -23.16
C THR A 192 -5.65 -7.50 -23.76
N SER A 193 -4.87 -6.72 -23.02
CA SER A 193 -3.55 -6.25 -23.45
C SER A 193 -2.47 -7.33 -23.38
N VAL A 194 -2.75 -8.44 -22.69
CA VAL A 194 -1.87 -9.60 -22.53
C VAL A 194 -2.44 -10.84 -23.23
N THR A 195 -1.55 -11.76 -23.65
CA THR A 195 -1.93 -13.03 -24.29
C THR A 195 -1.34 -14.22 -23.52
N PRO A 196 -2.18 -15.18 -23.07
CA PRO A 196 -3.63 -15.21 -23.15
C PRO A 196 -4.29 -14.09 -22.31
N VAL A 197 -5.53 -13.73 -22.66
CA VAL A 197 -6.34 -12.75 -21.91
C VAL A 197 -6.34 -13.13 -20.43
N LYS A 198 -6.02 -12.17 -19.56
CA LYS A 198 -5.97 -12.38 -18.10
C LYS A 198 -7.28 -11.93 -17.48
N VAL A 199 -7.92 -12.82 -16.72
CA VAL A 199 -9.13 -12.51 -15.95
C VAL A 199 -8.81 -12.63 -14.46
N THR A 200 -9.07 -11.56 -13.71
CA THR A 200 -8.86 -11.50 -12.26
C THR A 200 -10.19 -11.20 -11.59
N THR A 201 -10.65 -12.09 -10.73
CA THR A 201 -11.89 -11.92 -9.96
C THR A 201 -11.54 -11.72 -8.50
N THR A 202 -12.02 -10.62 -7.94
CA THR A 202 -11.88 -10.27 -6.52
C THR A 202 -13.26 -10.28 -5.86
N HIS A 203 -13.41 -11.04 -4.78
CA HIS A 203 -14.61 -11.07 -3.96
C HIS A 203 -14.39 -10.36 -2.63
N TYR A 204 -15.36 -9.54 -2.24
CA TYR A 204 -15.39 -8.81 -0.99
C TYR A 204 -16.49 -9.42 -0.12
N VAL A 205 -16.09 -10.07 0.96
CA VAL A 205 -16.99 -10.75 1.90
C VAL A 205 -16.76 -10.14 3.28
N ASN A 206 -17.48 -9.05 3.57
CA ASN A 206 -17.24 -8.20 4.73
C ASN A 206 -15.76 -7.74 4.75
N ASP A 207 -15.01 -8.05 5.80
CA ASP A 207 -13.60 -7.68 5.93
C ASP A 207 -12.64 -8.61 5.16
N LEU A 208 -13.13 -9.73 4.62
CA LEU A 208 -12.34 -10.71 3.90
C LEU A 208 -12.32 -10.39 2.41
N VAL A 209 -11.11 -10.37 1.84
CA VAL A 209 -10.90 -10.15 0.41
C VAL A 209 -10.27 -11.39 -0.20
N TYR A 210 -10.92 -11.92 -1.23
CA TYR A 210 -10.46 -13.07 -1.99
C TYR A 210 -10.11 -12.65 -3.41
N GLU A 211 -9.06 -13.22 -3.98
CA GLU A 211 -8.74 -13.12 -5.41
C GLU A 211 -8.60 -14.54 -5.96
N GLN A 212 -9.30 -14.83 -7.06
CA GLN A 212 -9.33 -16.17 -7.66
C GLN A 212 -9.59 -17.28 -6.61
N ASP A 213 -10.63 -17.10 -5.79
CA ASP A 213 -11.01 -17.97 -4.67
C ASP A 213 -9.95 -18.17 -3.57
N THR A 214 -8.86 -17.41 -3.60
CA THR A 214 -7.79 -17.44 -2.60
C THR A 214 -7.90 -16.23 -1.68
N LEU A 215 -7.95 -16.48 -0.36
CA LEU A 215 -7.97 -15.40 0.64
C LEU A 215 -6.68 -14.57 0.51
N GLN A 216 -6.83 -13.27 0.31
CA GLN A 216 -5.72 -12.33 0.19
C GLN A 216 -5.44 -11.65 1.52
N TYR A 217 -6.50 -11.17 2.20
CA TYR A 217 -6.39 -10.59 3.53
C TYR A 217 -7.73 -10.49 4.25
N ILE A 218 -7.66 -10.29 5.55
CA ILE A 218 -8.76 -9.95 6.45
C ILE A 218 -8.46 -8.56 7.03
N SER A 219 -9.35 -7.60 6.86
CA SER A 219 -9.18 -6.24 7.40
C SER A 219 -9.46 -6.20 8.90
N HIS A 220 -8.79 -5.30 9.63
CA HIS A 220 -9.13 -4.95 11.02
C HIS A 220 -8.83 -3.47 11.30
N GLU A 221 -9.22 -2.96 12.47
CA GLU A 221 -9.20 -1.52 12.80
C GLU A 221 -7.83 -0.85 12.59
N GLU A 222 -6.78 -1.56 12.95
CA GLU A 222 -5.39 -1.10 12.89
C GLU A 222 -4.65 -1.54 11.63
N GLY A 223 -5.26 -2.31 10.72
CA GLY A 223 -4.51 -2.90 9.61
C GLY A 223 -5.20 -4.08 8.92
N ARG A 224 -4.42 -5.15 8.64
CA ARG A 224 -4.91 -6.38 8.03
C ARG A 224 -4.12 -7.61 8.43
N ILE A 225 -4.73 -8.77 8.29
CA ILE A 225 -4.12 -10.09 8.44
C ILE A 225 -3.98 -10.70 7.04
N ARG A 226 -2.79 -11.16 6.68
CA ARG A 226 -2.52 -11.88 5.43
C ARG A 226 -2.27 -13.36 5.71
N PRO A 227 -2.90 -14.29 4.97
CA PRO A 227 -2.48 -15.69 4.98
C PRO A 227 -1.12 -15.83 4.28
N VAL A 228 -0.30 -16.74 4.80
CA VAL A 228 1.01 -17.11 4.25
C VAL A 228 0.94 -18.57 3.83
N TYR A 229 0.88 -18.77 2.52
CA TYR A 229 0.82 -20.08 1.89
C TYR A 229 2.22 -20.62 1.61
N LYS A 230 2.57 -21.77 2.21
CA LYS A 230 3.82 -22.49 1.94
C LYS A 230 3.49 -23.92 1.56
N THR A 231 4.15 -24.44 0.51
CA THR A 231 3.93 -25.79 0.01
C THR A 231 4.15 -26.81 1.12
N SER A 232 3.20 -27.73 1.29
CA SER A 232 3.26 -28.79 2.31
C SER A 232 3.35 -28.29 3.76
N GLN A 233 2.94 -27.05 4.03
CA GLN A 233 2.86 -26.48 5.37
C GLN A 233 1.44 -25.98 5.67
N PRO A 234 1.00 -25.98 6.93
CA PRO A 234 -0.25 -25.34 7.31
C PRO A 234 -0.20 -23.85 6.98
N VAL A 235 -1.36 -23.27 6.64
CA VAL A 235 -1.49 -21.83 6.44
C VAL A 235 -1.13 -21.13 7.74
N SER A 236 -0.20 -20.18 7.66
CA SER A 236 0.15 -19.28 8.77
C SER A 236 -0.37 -17.89 8.46
N TYR A 237 -0.36 -16.98 9.44
CA TYR A 237 -0.89 -15.64 9.29
C TYR A 237 0.15 -14.59 9.68
N ALA A 238 0.23 -13.54 8.87
CA ALA A 238 1.03 -12.35 9.11
C ALA A 238 0.11 -11.16 9.41
N TYR A 239 0.51 -10.32 10.35
CA TYR A 239 -0.24 -9.12 10.73
C TYR A 239 0.49 -7.91 10.15
N ASP A 240 -0.25 -7.04 9.47
CA ASP A 240 0.21 -5.77 8.96
C ASP A 240 -0.54 -4.65 9.70
N TYR A 241 0.18 -3.67 10.23
CA TYR A 241 -0.37 -2.51 10.94
C TYR A 241 -0.19 -1.24 10.11
N PHE A 242 -1.20 -0.38 10.11
CA PHE A 242 -1.23 0.87 9.34
C PHE A 242 -0.92 2.07 10.24
N VAL A 243 0.14 2.79 9.91
CA VAL A 243 0.40 4.12 10.49
C VAL A 243 -0.32 5.12 9.61
N LYS A 244 -1.35 5.77 10.18
CA LYS A 244 -2.19 6.74 9.48
C LYS A 244 -1.86 8.17 9.90
N ASP A 245 -2.09 9.13 9.03
CA ASP A 245 -2.10 10.56 9.41
C ASP A 245 -3.46 10.99 9.98
N HIS A 246 -3.61 12.29 10.27
CA HIS A 246 -4.83 12.82 10.87
C HIS A 246 -6.07 12.63 9.98
N LEU A 247 -5.91 12.58 8.65
CA LEU A 247 -7.02 12.39 7.70
C LEU A 247 -7.33 10.91 7.41
N GLY A 248 -6.64 9.99 8.09
CA GLY A 248 -6.78 8.57 7.86
C GLY A 248 -5.99 8.03 6.67
N ASN A 249 -5.12 8.83 6.05
CA ASN A 249 -4.27 8.35 4.96
C ASN A 249 -3.26 7.33 5.51
N VAL A 250 -3.14 6.15 4.90
CA VAL A 250 -2.13 5.17 5.30
C VAL A 250 -0.75 5.62 4.82
N ARG A 251 0.11 6.04 5.77
CA ARG A 251 1.47 6.53 5.49
C ARG A 251 2.51 5.43 5.53
N MET A 252 2.32 4.42 6.38
CA MET A 252 3.21 3.25 6.44
C MET A 252 2.43 1.97 6.71
N VAL A 253 2.94 0.85 6.19
CA VAL A 253 2.49 -0.50 6.50
C VAL A 253 3.63 -1.25 7.19
N LEU A 254 3.37 -1.74 8.40
CA LEU A 254 4.35 -2.46 9.23
C LEU A 254 3.92 -3.91 9.41
N GLY A 255 4.68 -4.86 8.88
CA GLY A 255 4.42 -6.30 8.96
C GLY A 255 5.14 -7.00 10.11
N THR A 256 4.53 -8.05 10.65
CA THR A 256 5.16 -8.95 11.64
C THR A 256 5.93 -10.11 11.00
N GLN A 257 5.76 -10.32 9.70
CA GLN A 257 6.39 -11.41 8.96
C GLN A 257 7.87 -11.09 8.70
N THR A 258 8.75 -11.83 9.37
CA THR A 258 10.19 -11.86 9.07
C THR A 258 10.47 -12.92 8.02
N ASP A 259 10.65 -12.49 6.78
CA ASP A 259 11.05 -13.38 5.69
C ASP A 259 12.58 -13.37 5.55
N THR A 260 13.15 -14.55 5.33
CA THR A 260 14.56 -14.70 4.96
C THR A 260 14.61 -15.17 3.51
N ALA A 261 15.17 -14.34 2.63
CA ALA A 261 15.50 -14.70 1.25
C ALA A 261 16.98 -15.05 1.15
N LEU A 262 17.27 -16.10 0.38
CA LEU A 262 18.63 -16.57 0.11
C LEU A 262 18.88 -16.49 -1.39
N TYR A 263 19.90 -15.74 -1.78
CA TYR A 263 20.36 -15.65 -3.16
C TYR A 263 21.73 -16.30 -3.25
N VAL A 264 21.88 -17.29 -4.13
CA VAL A 264 23.12 -18.08 -4.25
C VAL A 264 23.58 -18.14 -5.69
N ALA A 265 24.84 -17.81 -5.92
CA ALA A 265 25.57 -18.07 -7.16
C ALA A 265 26.69 -19.07 -6.86
N THR A 266 26.41 -20.34 -7.12
CA THR A 266 27.34 -21.48 -7.02
C THR A 266 28.24 -21.62 -8.23
N MET A 267 27.86 -21.02 -9.37
CA MET A 267 28.53 -21.16 -10.67
C MET A 267 28.37 -22.55 -11.30
N GLU A 268 27.58 -23.45 -10.73
CA GLU A 268 27.41 -24.79 -11.27
C GLU A 268 26.48 -24.80 -12.49
N THR A 269 26.79 -25.61 -13.49
CA THR A 269 26.03 -25.64 -14.74
C THR A 269 24.57 -26.07 -14.53
N ALA A 270 24.32 -26.94 -13.55
CA ALA A 270 22.98 -27.39 -13.19
C ALA A 270 22.08 -26.27 -12.62
N ALA A 271 22.67 -25.21 -12.03
CA ALA A 271 21.94 -24.09 -11.45
C ALA A 271 21.83 -22.88 -12.40
N SER A 272 22.51 -22.89 -13.55
CA SER A 272 22.63 -21.75 -14.47
C SER A 272 21.33 -21.05 -14.82
N ALA A 273 20.24 -21.79 -15.04
CA ALA A 273 18.96 -21.19 -15.40
C ALA A 273 18.43 -20.27 -14.27
N VAL A 274 18.52 -20.73 -13.03
CA VAL A 274 18.11 -19.97 -11.84
C VAL A 274 19.11 -18.86 -11.54
N GLU A 275 20.41 -19.16 -11.62
CA GLU A 275 21.46 -18.18 -11.34
C GLU A 275 21.45 -17.02 -12.35
N ASN A 276 21.36 -17.27 -13.65
CA ASN A 276 21.32 -16.20 -14.66
C ASN A 276 20.01 -15.39 -14.62
N ALA A 277 18.94 -15.93 -14.05
CA ALA A 277 17.70 -15.17 -13.84
C ALA A 277 17.86 -14.13 -12.73
N LEU A 278 18.70 -14.40 -11.73
CA LEU A 278 18.88 -13.55 -10.54
C LEU A 278 20.15 -12.71 -10.61
N PHE A 279 21.23 -13.26 -11.14
CA PHE A 279 22.57 -12.68 -11.15
C PHE A 279 23.06 -12.39 -12.56
N SER A 280 23.79 -11.28 -12.71
CA SER A 280 24.54 -10.99 -13.92
C SER A 280 25.92 -11.67 -13.90
N ASN A 281 26.50 -11.87 -15.08
CA ASN A 281 27.86 -12.37 -15.28
C ASN A 281 28.16 -13.76 -14.68
N ILE A 282 27.15 -14.62 -14.58
CA ILE A 282 27.33 -16.02 -14.21
C ILE A 282 28.05 -16.76 -15.34
N ASP A 283 27.38 -17.00 -16.48
CA ASP A 283 27.96 -17.78 -17.59
C ASP A 283 29.22 -17.13 -18.17
N ASN A 284 29.22 -15.80 -18.27
CA ASN A 284 30.33 -15.01 -18.84
C ASN A 284 31.64 -15.14 -18.07
N THR A 285 31.60 -15.50 -16.78
CA THR A 285 32.80 -15.62 -15.94
C THR A 285 33.05 -17.04 -15.44
N ARG A 286 32.14 -17.97 -15.73
CA ARG A 286 32.24 -19.37 -15.34
C ARG A 286 33.45 -20.04 -15.99
N THR A 287 34.23 -20.75 -15.18
CA THR A 287 35.31 -21.62 -15.64
C THR A 287 35.42 -22.85 -14.74
N ALA A 288 35.99 -23.94 -15.26
CA ALA A 288 36.27 -25.10 -14.43
C ALA A 288 37.28 -24.73 -13.32
N LYS A 289 37.16 -25.37 -12.16
CA LYS A 289 38.08 -25.15 -11.04
C LYS A 289 39.55 -25.24 -11.49
N PRO A 290 40.41 -24.31 -11.03
CA PRO A 290 41.83 -24.38 -11.35
C PRO A 290 42.47 -25.61 -10.68
N THR A 291 43.55 -26.12 -11.27
CA THR A 291 44.34 -27.21 -10.67
C THR A 291 44.82 -26.81 -9.27
N GLY A 292 44.66 -27.70 -8.30
CA GLY A 292 45.05 -27.46 -6.91
C GLY A 292 44.07 -26.61 -6.11
N TYR A 293 42.84 -26.40 -6.61
CA TYR A 293 41.78 -25.77 -5.84
C TYR A 293 41.53 -26.57 -4.53
N PRO A 294 41.59 -25.94 -3.35
CA PRO A 294 41.35 -26.61 -2.07
C PRO A 294 39.99 -27.30 -2.01
N THR A 295 39.88 -28.38 -1.23
CA THR A 295 38.60 -29.06 -1.02
C THR A 295 37.58 -28.09 -0.42
N ASP A 296 36.45 -27.95 -1.10
CA ASP A 296 35.33 -27.13 -0.64
C ASP A 296 34.02 -27.88 -0.82
N ASN A 297 33.39 -28.22 0.31
CA ASN A 297 32.14 -28.98 0.36
C ASN A 297 30.90 -28.07 0.45
N THR A 298 31.05 -26.76 0.23
CA THR A 298 29.96 -25.78 0.30
C THR A 298 28.94 -25.92 -0.82
N THR A 299 29.27 -26.63 -1.91
CA THR A 299 28.34 -27.06 -2.95
C THR A 299 28.77 -28.45 -3.43
N ASN A 300 27.82 -29.28 -3.87
CA ASN A 300 28.11 -30.61 -4.42
C ASN A 300 27.20 -30.91 -5.63
N PRO A 301 27.75 -31.19 -6.83
CA PRO A 301 29.17 -31.09 -7.18
C PRO A 301 29.64 -29.62 -7.09
N ASN A 302 30.92 -29.42 -6.79
CA ASN A 302 31.55 -28.11 -6.91
C ASN A 302 32.67 -28.25 -7.95
N ALA A 303 32.37 -27.89 -9.20
CA ALA A 303 33.22 -28.10 -10.37
C ALA A 303 33.59 -26.79 -11.07
N TYR A 304 32.82 -25.73 -10.85
CA TYR A 304 32.98 -24.45 -11.54
C TYR A 304 33.16 -23.29 -10.56
N VAL A 305 33.82 -22.25 -11.04
CA VAL A 305 34.09 -21.01 -10.30
C VAL A 305 33.97 -19.82 -11.24
N ALA A 306 33.77 -18.61 -10.72
CA ALA A 306 33.91 -17.38 -11.47
C ALA A 306 35.39 -17.00 -11.56
N LYS A 307 35.95 -16.81 -12.76
CA LYS A 307 37.32 -16.33 -12.96
C LYS A 307 37.32 -14.91 -13.49
N LEU A 308 37.96 -14.01 -12.75
CA LEU A 308 38.08 -12.60 -13.11
C LEU A 308 39.53 -12.24 -13.40
N ASN A 309 39.74 -11.45 -14.45
CA ASN A 309 41.04 -10.95 -14.87
C ASN A 309 40.86 -9.64 -15.66
N ALA A 310 41.50 -8.56 -15.24
CA ALA A 310 41.32 -7.26 -15.89
C ALA A 310 41.97 -7.18 -17.27
N SER A 311 42.99 -7.99 -17.59
CA SER A 311 43.66 -7.96 -18.89
C SER A 311 42.88 -8.69 -19.98
N ASN A 312 41.96 -9.60 -19.63
CA ASN A 312 41.09 -10.27 -20.58
C ASN A 312 39.68 -9.64 -20.68
N GLY A 313 39.44 -8.55 -19.95
CA GLY A 313 38.16 -7.83 -19.92
C GLY A 313 37.13 -8.35 -18.90
N GLN A 314 37.31 -9.53 -18.29
CA GLN A 314 36.41 -10.09 -17.27
C GLN A 314 36.69 -9.49 -15.89
N LYS A 315 36.36 -8.20 -15.73
CA LYS A 315 36.64 -7.43 -14.50
C LYS A 315 35.62 -7.65 -13.40
N ILE A 316 34.36 -7.93 -13.76
CA ILE A 316 33.22 -8.04 -12.86
C ILE A 316 32.62 -9.44 -12.98
N GLY A 317 32.43 -10.10 -11.84
CA GLY A 317 31.87 -11.45 -11.75
C GLY A 317 30.38 -11.45 -11.38
N PRO A 318 29.89 -12.50 -10.70
CA PRO A 318 28.52 -12.58 -10.22
C PRO A 318 28.09 -11.29 -9.54
N SER A 319 26.98 -10.75 -10.00
CA SER A 319 26.45 -9.42 -9.63
C SER A 319 24.96 -9.50 -9.37
N LEU A 320 24.46 -8.81 -8.34
CA LEU A 320 23.05 -8.79 -7.94
C LEU A 320 22.66 -7.38 -7.47
N VAL A 321 21.45 -6.95 -7.81
CA VAL A 321 20.82 -5.77 -7.20
C VAL A 321 19.63 -6.21 -6.36
N LEU A 322 19.53 -5.69 -5.14
CA LEU A 322 18.40 -5.95 -4.24
C LEU A 322 17.71 -4.64 -3.88
N ARG A 323 16.39 -4.61 -3.97
CA ARG A 323 15.59 -3.61 -3.24
C ARG A 323 15.65 -3.97 -1.76
N VAL A 324 15.98 -3.00 -0.93
CA VAL A 324 15.98 -3.17 0.52
C VAL A 324 15.20 -2.05 1.19
N MET A 325 14.53 -2.37 2.28
CA MET A 325 13.83 -1.41 3.14
C MET A 325 14.68 -1.09 4.37
N ALA A 326 14.55 0.13 4.90
CA ALA A 326 15.17 0.46 6.18
C ALA A 326 14.68 -0.50 7.29
N GLY A 327 15.62 -1.03 8.06
CA GLY A 327 15.34 -2.04 9.08
C GLY A 327 15.50 -3.49 8.61
N ASP A 328 15.65 -3.74 7.29
CA ASP A 328 16.12 -5.03 6.79
C ASP A 328 17.54 -5.33 7.31
N SER A 329 17.98 -6.59 7.20
CA SER A 329 19.39 -6.93 7.43
C SER A 329 19.96 -7.86 6.37
N ILE A 330 21.20 -7.58 5.98
CA ILE A 330 21.91 -8.30 4.92
C ILE A 330 23.16 -8.96 5.48
N THR A 331 23.40 -10.20 5.08
CA THR A 331 24.70 -10.89 5.21
C THR A 331 25.16 -11.28 3.82
N ILE A 332 26.44 -11.10 3.53
CA ILE A 332 27.03 -11.48 2.23
C ILE A 332 28.27 -12.30 2.49
N ALA A 333 28.42 -13.43 1.81
CA ALA A 333 29.63 -14.23 1.84
C ALA A 333 30.00 -14.67 0.43
N VAL A 334 31.28 -14.67 0.11
CA VAL A 334 31.82 -15.30 -1.10
C VAL A 334 33.21 -15.84 -0.77
N LYS A 335 33.62 -16.91 -1.45
CA LYS A 335 35.00 -17.40 -1.31
C LYS A 335 35.83 -16.93 -2.48
N ALA A 336 37.09 -16.66 -2.21
CA ALA A 336 38.04 -16.22 -3.21
C ALA A 336 39.37 -16.96 -3.12
N LEU A 337 40.01 -17.19 -4.26
CA LEU A 337 41.32 -17.80 -4.36
C LEU A 337 42.14 -17.08 -5.44
N TYR A 338 43.44 -16.95 -5.21
CA TYR A 338 44.38 -16.41 -6.18
C TYR A 338 45.69 -17.20 -6.14
N LYS A 339 46.37 -17.26 -7.28
CA LYS A 339 47.58 -18.11 -7.46
C LYS A 339 48.86 -17.32 -7.69
N ASN A 340 48.77 -16.01 -7.96
CA ASN A 340 49.93 -15.18 -8.31
C ASN A 340 49.97 -13.90 -7.48
N ALA A 341 51.12 -13.62 -6.87
CA ALA A 341 51.36 -12.39 -6.10
C ALA A 341 51.11 -11.10 -6.91
N GLY A 342 51.29 -11.14 -8.23
CA GLY A 342 50.99 -10.02 -9.13
C GLY A 342 49.51 -9.58 -9.12
N ALA A 343 48.62 -10.33 -8.48
CA ALA A 343 47.25 -9.90 -8.22
C ALA A 343 47.19 -8.63 -7.35
N SER A 344 48.24 -8.31 -6.59
CA SER A 344 48.29 -7.10 -5.76
C SER A 344 48.53 -5.80 -6.54
N THR A 345 48.81 -5.89 -7.84
CA THR A 345 49.03 -4.75 -8.72
C THR A 345 47.81 -4.53 -9.64
N PRO A 346 47.20 -3.34 -9.64
CA PRO A 346 46.12 -3.03 -10.56
C PRO A 346 46.65 -2.95 -11.99
N TYR A 347 45.90 -3.49 -12.94
CA TYR A 347 46.16 -3.43 -14.38
C TYR A 347 45.23 -2.44 -15.10
N THR A 348 44.04 -2.22 -14.53
CA THR A 348 43.01 -1.33 -15.10
C THR A 348 42.77 -0.12 -14.20
N THR A 349 42.15 0.92 -14.75
CA THR A 349 41.85 2.16 -14.04
C THR A 349 40.48 2.11 -13.38
N SER A 350 40.25 2.92 -12.34
CA SER A 350 38.96 3.07 -11.68
C SER A 350 37.83 3.47 -12.65
N SER A 351 38.12 4.35 -13.61
CA SER A 351 37.16 4.71 -14.65
C SER A 351 36.75 3.50 -15.49
N SER A 352 37.71 2.63 -15.84
CA SER A 352 37.45 1.43 -16.63
C SER A 352 36.69 0.36 -15.82
N MET A 353 36.95 0.27 -14.51
CA MET A 353 36.16 -0.55 -13.59
C MET A 353 34.70 -0.09 -13.54
N VAL A 354 34.46 1.21 -13.35
CA VAL A 354 33.12 1.79 -13.33
C VAL A 354 32.36 1.47 -14.61
N THR A 355 32.98 1.64 -15.80
CA THR A 355 32.35 1.24 -17.06
C THR A 355 31.92 -0.23 -17.06
N SER A 356 32.76 -1.14 -16.58
CA SER A 356 32.42 -2.56 -16.51
C SER A 356 31.35 -2.89 -15.46
N ILE A 357 31.28 -2.13 -14.35
CA ILE A 357 30.22 -2.25 -13.35
C ILE A 357 28.89 -1.82 -13.97
N LEU A 358 28.85 -0.66 -14.63
CA LEU A 358 27.65 -0.18 -15.30
C LEU A 358 27.16 -1.18 -16.35
N GLN A 359 28.08 -1.74 -17.15
CA GLN A 359 27.74 -2.79 -18.14
C GLN A 359 27.16 -4.05 -17.50
N ALA A 360 27.67 -4.47 -16.33
CA ALA A 360 27.16 -5.63 -15.61
C ALA A 360 25.70 -5.43 -15.17
N PHE A 361 25.33 -4.22 -14.77
CA PHE A 361 23.97 -3.88 -14.32
C PHE A 361 23.07 -3.25 -15.39
N SER A 362 23.57 -3.04 -16.61
CA SER A 362 22.81 -2.52 -17.76
C SER A 362 22.48 -3.56 -18.82
N GLY A 363 23.01 -4.79 -18.71
CA GLY A 363 22.80 -5.85 -19.69
C GLY A 363 21.36 -6.37 -19.71
N GLY A 364 20.67 -6.25 -20.86
CA GLY A 364 19.26 -6.60 -21.08
C GLY A 364 18.90 -8.09 -21.04
N GLY A 365 19.63 -8.90 -20.26
CA GLY A 365 19.34 -10.32 -20.04
C GLY A 365 18.70 -10.63 -18.68
N ILE A 366 18.57 -9.64 -17.80
CA ILE A 366 17.97 -9.81 -16.47
C ILE A 366 16.46 -9.68 -16.63
N SER A 367 15.75 -10.80 -16.66
CA SER A 367 14.29 -10.84 -16.57
C SER A 367 13.81 -10.69 -15.13
N ASP A 368 14.36 -9.74 -14.39
CA ASP A 368 13.91 -9.47 -13.03
C ASP A 368 13.30 -8.08 -12.92
N GLY A 369 12.07 -7.99 -13.41
CA GLY A 369 11.15 -6.90 -13.08
C GLY A 369 10.80 -6.84 -11.59
N VAL A 370 11.32 -7.74 -10.73
CA VAL A 370 11.14 -7.65 -9.28
C VAL A 370 12.06 -6.54 -8.77
N HIS A 371 13.40 -6.65 -8.86
CA HIS A 371 14.30 -5.69 -8.20
C HIS A 371 14.45 -4.28 -8.83
N SER A 372 13.85 -4.00 -10.01
CA SER A 372 13.63 -2.65 -10.62
C SER A 372 14.76 -1.61 -10.48
N GLY A 373 16.03 -2.06 -10.48
CA GLY A 373 17.21 -1.23 -10.21
C GLY A 373 18.28 -1.32 -11.30
N THR A 374 17.92 -1.72 -12.51
CA THR A 374 18.82 -1.93 -13.66
C THR A 374 18.40 -1.05 -14.86
N GLY A 375 19.32 -0.81 -15.80
CA GLY A 375 19.07 0.02 -16.99
C GLY A 375 19.57 1.47 -16.93
N GLY A 376 19.30 2.25 -17.97
CA GLY A 376 19.90 3.59 -18.20
C GLY A 376 19.52 4.68 -17.18
N THR A 377 18.50 4.43 -16.35
CA THR A 377 18.04 5.34 -15.30
C THR A 377 18.26 4.77 -13.89
N ALA A 378 18.96 3.65 -13.77
CA ALA A 378 19.21 2.99 -12.48
C ALA A 378 20.13 3.81 -11.55
N PRO A 379 19.97 3.69 -10.22
CA PRO A 379 20.83 4.37 -9.23
C PRO A 379 22.33 4.10 -9.42
N VAL A 380 22.73 2.90 -9.88
CA VAL A 380 24.14 2.56 -10.13
C VAL A 380 24.83 3.52 -11.12
N ASN A 381 24.08 4.22 -11.97
CA ASN A 381 24.65 5.25 -12.86
C ASN A 381 25.25 6.44 -12.11
N MET A 382 24.94 6.61 -10.82
CA MET A 382 25.60 7.60 -9.94
C MET A 382 26.99 7.14 -9.47
N LEU A 383 27.39 5.90 -9.75
CA LEU A 383 28.73 5.40 -9.44
C LEU A 383 29.77 6.06 -10.35
N THR A 384 30.61 6.91 -9.78
CA THR A 384 31.77 7.52 -10.46
C THR A 384 33.07 6.86 -10.03
N SER A 385 34.18 7.14 -10.73
CA SER A 385 35.51 6.66 -10.31
C SER A 385 35.87 7.16 -8.91
N GLY A 386 35.50 8.39 -8.57
CA GLY A 386 35.70 8.96 -7.23
C GLY A 386 34.91 8.22 -6.15
N VAL A 387 33.64 7.87 -6.41
CA VAL A 387 32.84 7.06 -5.49
C VAL A 387 33.44 5.67 -5.34
N TYR A 388 33.83 5.01 -6.44
CA TYR A 388 34.43 3.69 -6.42
C TYR A 388 35.75 3.65 -5.63
N ASP A 389 36.62 4.64 -5.82
CA ASP A 389 37.85 4.77 -5.03
C ASP A 389 37.58 5.12 -3.56
N GLY A 390 36.52 5.90 -3.30
CA GLY A 390 36.00 6.17 -1.95
C GLY A 390 35.58 4.88 -1.22
N LEU A 391 34.84 3.99 -1.87
CA LEU A 391 34.43 2.70 -1.30
C LEU A 391 35.62 1.82 -0.89
N LYS A 392 36.68 1.80 -1.70
CA LYS A 392 37.92 1.04 -1.42
C LYS A 392 38.74 1.67 -0.30
N SER A 393 38.81 3.01 -0.25
CA SER A 393 39.63 3.73 0.74
C SER A 393 38.96 3.86 2.12
N LYS A 394 37.67 3.55 2.21
CA LYS A 394 36.87 3.68 3.44
C LYS A 394 37.38 2.87 4.63
N ASP A 395 37.81 1.65 4.39
CA ASP A 395 38.42 0.80 5.41
C ASP A 395 39.86 0.49 4.96
N SER A 396 40.84 1.08 5.65
CA SER A 396 42.25 0.87 5.33
C SER A 396 42.68 -0.59 5.42
N LEU A 397 41.96 -1.41 6.20
CA LEU A 397 42.20 -2.85 6.30
C LEU A 397 41.67 -3.61 5.08
N GLN A 398 40.88 -2.98 4.21
CA GLN A 398 40.30 -3.58 3.00
C GLN A 398 40.90 -3.03 1.71
N ASN A 399 42.06 -2.37 1.78
CA ASN A 399 42.78 -1.90 0.60
C ASN A 399 44.30 -1.92 0.82
N LEU A 400 44.80 -3.04 1.35
CA LEU A 400 46.20 -3.21 1.70
C LEU A 400 47.09 -3.29 0.45
N SER A 401 48.28 -2.68 0.52
CA SER A 401 49.35 -2.82 -0.47
C SER A 401 50.00 -4.20 -0.32
N GLY A 402 50.07 -4.98 -1.40
CA GLY A 402 50.61 -6.35 -1.37
C GLY A 402 49.57 -7.47 -1.21
N LYS A 403 48.29 -7.10 -1.08
CA LYS A 403 47.16 -8.04 -1.20
C LYS A 403 46.45 -7.83 -2.54
N PRO A 404 45.82 -8.89 -3.11
CA PRO A 404 45.12 -8.78 -4.37
C PRO A 404 44.20 -7.56 -4.49
N LYS A 405 44.20 -6.89 -5.65
CA LYS A 405 43.23 -5.84 -5.98
C LYS A 405 41.93 -6.46 -6.50
N ALA A 406 41.37 -7.35 -5.70
CA ALA A 406 40.14 -8.08 -5.97
C ALA A 406 39.25 -8.06 -4.72
N TYR A 407 37.95 -7.91 -4.94
CA TYR A 407 37.01 -7.48 -3.90
C TYR A 407 35.63 -8.13 -4.05
N LEU A 408 34.98 -8.35 -2.92
CA LEU A 408 33.51 -8.32 -2.82
C LEU A 408 33.10 -6.88 -2.55
N ASN A 409 32.24 -6.33 -3.38
CA ASN A 409 31.76 -4.96 -3.31
C ASN A 409 30.27 -4.96 -2.94
N PHE A 410 29.87 -3.97 -2.15
CA PHE A 410 28.48 -3.71 -1.82
C PHE A 410 28.27 -2.19 -1.77
N ALA A 411 27.29 -1.67 -2.51
CA ALA A 411 26.98 -0.25 -2.57
C ALA A 411 25.47 -0.04 -2.52
N LEU A 412 24.99 0.62 -1.47
CA LEU A 412 23.58 0.98 -1.31
C LEU A 412 23.37 2.41 -1.80
N PHE A 413 22.41 2.59 -2.71
CA PHE A 413 21.90 3.92 -3.07
C PHE A 413 20.47 4.06 -2.56
N ASP A 414 20.14 5.19 -1.93
CA ASP A 414 18.76 5.47 -1.50
C ASP A 414 17.84 5.79 -2.70
N ASP A 415 16.54 5.96 -2.44
CA ASP A 415 15.54 6.24 -3.48
C ASP A 415 15.76 7.55 -4.23
N GLN A 416 16.66 8.41 -3.74
CA GLN A 416 17.08 9.66 -4.36
C GLN A 416 18.45 9.52 -5.04
N PHE A 417 18.95 8.29 -5.14
CA PHE A 417 20.19 7.85 -5.74
C PHE A 417 21.45 8.37 -5.03
N ASN A 418 21.33 8.78 -3.77
CA ASN A 418 22.49 9.11 -2.96
C ASN A 418 23.11 7.83 -2.40
N LEU A 419 24.44 7.76 -2.38
CA LEU A 419 25.14 6.66 -1.73
C LEU A 419 24.87 6.67 -0.22
N VAL A 420 24.47 5.53 0.32
CA VAL A 420 24.31 5.31 1.75
C VAL A 420 25.60 4.73 2.29
N ASP A 421 26.45 5.61 2.81
CA ASP A 421 27.79 5.24 3.24
C ASP A 421 27.78 4.05 4.21
N GLU A 422 26.97 4.08 5.27
CA GLU A 422 26.96 3.06 6.32
C GLU A 422 26.68 1.64 5.83
N ASN A 423 26.05 1.49 4.66
CA ASN A 423 25.75 0.22 4.03
C ASN A 423 26.56 -0.01 2.73
N SER A 424 27.65 0.73 2.53
CA SER A 424 28.49 0.65 1.34
C SER A 424 29.98 0.48 1.69
N GLY A 425 30.67 -0.36 0.92
CA GLY A 425 32.10 -0.64 1.08
C GLY A 425 32.58 -1.86 0.31
N VAL A 426 33.78 -2.34 0.68
CA VAL A 426 34.40 -3.52 0.05
C VAL A 426 34.95 -4.50 1.09
N ARG A 427 35.18 -5.74 0.65
CA ARG A 427 36.01 -6.74 1.32
C ARG A 427 37.08 -7.23 0.35
N GLN A 428 38.35 -7.05 0.70
CA GLN A 428 39.49 -7.43 -0.13
C GLN A 428 39.87 -8.88 0.09
N VAL A 429 40.33 -9.56 -0.98
CA VAL A 429 41.01 -10.85 -0.88
C VAL A 429 42.34 -10.69 -0.15
N GLN A 430 42.52 -11.35 1.00
CA GLN A 430 43.70 -11.14 1.87
C GLN A 430 44.43 -12.43 2.30
N GLY A 431 43.98 -13.60 1.83
CA GLY A 431 44.60 -14.89 2.13
C GLY A 431 46.02 -15.06 1.61
N PRO A 432 46.72 -16.14 1.99
CA PRO A 432 47.89 -16.61 1.27
C PRO A 432 47.54 -17.12 -0.14
N ILE A 433 48.55 -17.19 -1.01
CA ILE A 433 48.46 -17.79 -2.35
C ILE A 433 47.99 -19.25 -2.21
N ASP A 434 47.21 -19.72 -3.18
CA ASP A 434 46.66 -21.10 -3.25
C ASP A 434 45.76 -21.49 -2.07
N SER A 435 45.30 -20.51 -1.28
CA SER A 435 44.33 -20.72 -0.22
C SER A 435 42.97 -20.14 -0.59
N LEU A 436 41.92 -20.85 -0.20
CA LEU A 436 40.55 -20.39 -0.34
C LEU A 436 40.20 -19.54 0.88
N VAL A 437 39.85 -18.27 0.67
CA VAL A 437 39.51 -17.34 1.75
C VAL A 437 38.09 -16.80 1.63
N PRO A 438 37.33 -16.75 2.74
CA PRO A 438 36.00 -16.14 2.74
C PRO A 438 36.11 -14.62 2.83
N LEU A 439 35.30 -13.92 2.03
CA LEU A 439 35.00 -12.50 2.16
C LEU A 439 33.59 -12.39 2.74
N VAL A 440 33.47 -11.74 3.90
CA VAL A 440 32.19 -11.70 4.63
C VAL A 440 31.82 -10.27 5.00
N LEU A 441 30.58 -9.91 4.67
CA LEU A 441 29.84 -8.85 5.33
C LEU A 441 28.93 -9.51 6.36
N ASN A 442 29.27 -9.35 7.64
CA ASN A 442 28.43 -9.82 8.75
C ASN A 442 27.05 -9.16 8.70
N LYS A 443 26.07 -9.76 9.39
CA LYS A 443 24.70 -9.26 9.47
C LYS A 443 24.67 -7.75 9.76
N THR A 444 24.31 -6.97 8.74
CA THR A 444 24.33 -5.51 8.77
C THR A 444 22.92 -4.97 8.57
N PRO A 445 22.40 -4.11 9.48
CA PRO A 445 21.09 -3.50 9.30
C PRO A 445 21.13 -2.42 8.21
N ILE A 446 20.12 -2.42 7.35
CA ILE A 446 19.90 -1.42 6.31
C ILE A 446 19.42 -0.12 6.94
N LYS A 447 20.19 0.95 6.74
CA LYS A 447 19.95 2.27 7.34
C LYS A 447 18.93 3.09 6.58
N LYS A 448 18.91 2.97 5.25
CA LYS A 448 17.97 3.66 4.38
C LYS A 448 17.35 2.72 3.37
N THR A 449 16.08 2.94 3.07
CA THR A 449 15.39 2.26 1.96
C THR A 449 16.08 2.63 0.64
N GLY A 450 16.36 1.64 -0.21
CA GLY A 450 17.15 1.85 -1.43
C GLY A 450 17.40 0.60 -2.26
N PHE A 451 18.45 0.66 -3.09
CA PHE A 451 18.93 -0.41 -3.95
C PHE A 451 20.38 -0.79 -3.59
N LEU A 452 20.57 -2.01 -3.13
CA LEU A 452 21.88 -2.57 -2.75
C LEU A 452 22.48 -3.35 -3.93
N TYR A 453 23.56 -2.83 -4.49
CA TYR A 453 24.34 -3.49 -5.55
C TYR A 453 25.46 -4.31 -4.93
N ILE A 454 25.52 -5.59 -5.26
CA ILE A 454 26.49 -6.55 -4.74
C ILE A 454 27.21 -7.18 -5.92
N TYR A 455 28.54 -7.15 -5.94
CA TYR A 455 29.31 -7.73 -7.05
C TYR A 455 30.73 -8.08 -6.66
N THR A 456 31.28 -9.09 -7.34
CA THR A 456 32.70 -9.44 -7.26
C THR A 456 33.50 -8.70 -8.34
N SER A 457 34.74 -8.31 -8.03
CA SER A 457 35.59 -7.57 -8.97
C SER A 457 37.06 -7.93 -8.86
N ASN A 458 37.81 -7.82 -9.96
CA ASN A 458 39.27 -7.89 -9.99
C ASN A 458 39.86 -6.80 -10.89
N GLU A 459 40.77 -5.99 -10.33
CA GLU A 459 41.47 -4.91 -11.05
C GLU A 459 42.81 -5.37 -11.65
N SER A 460 43.31 -6.55 -11.28
CA SER A 460 44.64 -7.04 -11.65
C SER A 460 44.63 -7.85 -12.96
N ALA A 461 45.80 -7.99 -13.60
CA ALA A 461 46.00 -8.87 -14.76
C ALA A 461 46.18 -10.35 -14.39
N GLN A 462 46.07 -10.70 -13.10
CA GLN A 462 46.21 -12.08 -12.62
C GLN A 462 44.84 -12.67 -12.34
N ASP A 463 44.70 -13.96 -12.56
CA ASP A 463 43.45 -14.67 -12.31
C ASP A 463 43.13 -14.67 -10.80
N VAL A 464 41.94 -14.20 -10.48
CA VAL A 464 41.31 -14.35 -9.16
C VAL A 464 39.99 -15.07 -9.36
N PHE A 465 39.79 -16.13 -8.58
CA PHE A 465 38.64 -17.00 -8.63
C PHE A 465 37.68 -16.67 -7.49
N PHE A 466 36.40 -16.56 -7.77
CA PHE A 466 35.32 -16.39 -6.80
C PHE A 466 34.36 -17.57 -6.89
N ASP A 467 33.89 -18.05 -5.75
CA ASP A 467 33.04 -19.23 -5.66
C ASP A 467 32.01 -19.06 -4.52
N ASN A 468 30.83 -19.64 -4.70
CA ASN A 468 29.74 -19.68 -3.71
C ASN A 468 29.40 -18.29 -3.14
N LEU A 469 28.99 -17.34 -4.00
CA LEU A 469 28.46 -16.05 -3.54
C LEU A 469 27.06 -16.29 -2.96
N ILE A 470 26.91 -16.01 -1.67
CA ILE A 470 25.68 -16.20 -0.90
C ILE A 470 25.27 -14.86 -0.30
N ILE A 471 24.04 -14.44 -0.54
CA ILE A 471 23.40 -13.28 0.06
C ILE A 471 22.21 -13.76 0.87
N THR A 472 22.18 -13.40 2.16
CA THR A 472 21.03 -13.61 3.04
C THR A 472 20.38 -12.26 3.33
N HIS A 473 19.15 -12.08 2.87
CA HIS A 473 18.32 -10.91 3.12
C HIS A 473 17.23 -11.27 4.12
N ASN A 474 17.22 -10.60 5.26
CA ASN A 474 16.15 -10.73 6.24
C ASN A 474 15.32 -9.45 6.20
N ALA A 475 14.05 -9.59 5.83
CA ALA A 475 13.11 -8.49 5.76
C ALA A 475 12.80 -7.96 7.17
N GLY A 476 12.82 -6.64 7.31
CA GLY A 476 12.36 -5.91 8.46
C GLY A 476 10.85 -5.69 8.45
N PRO A 477 10.32 -4.97 9.45
CA PRO A 477 8.89 -4.74 9.58
C PRO A 477 8.34 -3.72 8.57
N LEU A 478 9.14 -2.81 8.01
CA LEU A 478 8.65 -1.79 7.07
C LEU A 478 8.34 -2.42 5.70
N LEU A 479 7.06 -2.49 5.35
CA LEU A 479 6.60 -3.05 4.08
C LEU A 479 6.31 -1.99 3.03
N GLU A 480 5.64 -0.90 3.43
CA GLU A 480 5.28 0.19 2.53
C GLU A 480 5.40 1.52 3.25
N GLU A 481 5.76 2.56 2.50
CA GLU A 481 5.72 3.95 2.91
C GLU A 481 5.16 4.79 1.76
N THR A 482 4.15 5.60 2.04
CA THR A 482 3.50 6.42 1.02
C THR A 482 3.33 7.86 1.50
N HIS A 483 3.78 8.79 0.66
CA HIS A 483 3.55 10.22 0.82
C HIS A 483 2.57 10.70 -0.26
N TYR A 484 1.75 11.69 0.07
CA TYR A 484 0.59 12.09 -0.72
C TYR A 484 0.63 13.59 -0.98
N TYR A 485 0.31 13.97 -2.21
CA TYR A 485 -0.12 15.33 -2.57
C TYR A 485 -1.48 15.61 -1.91
N PRO A 486 -1.90 16.88 -1.83
CA PRO A 486 -3.15 17.24 -1.16
C PRO A 486 -4.35 16.40 -1.61
N TYR A 487 -4.53 16.17 -2.92
CA TYR A 487 -5.66 15.40 -3.46
C TYR A 487 -5.42 13.89 -3.60
N GLY A 488 -4.39 13.35 -2.93
CA GLY A 488 -4.19 11.90 -2.79
C GLY A 488 -3.25 11.23 -3.79
N GLY A 489 -2.69 11.98 -4.74
CA GLY A 489 -1.60 11.52 -5.61
C GLY A 489 -0.38 11.06 -4.81
N SER A 490 0.21 9.92 -5.14
CA SER A 490 1.44 9.45 -4.49
C SER A 490 2.67 10.26 -4.91
N MET A 491 3.57 10.54 -3.97
CA MET A 491 4.84 11.22 -4.24
C MET A 491 5.91 10.19 -4.59
N ALA A 492 6.02 9.88 -5.90
CA ALA A 492 7.09 9.06 -6.43
C ALA A 492 8.48 9.68 -6.14
N GLY A 493 9.45 8.85 -5.76
CA GLY A 493 10.81 9.28 -5.38
C GLY A 493 11.01 9.50 -3.88
N ILE A 494 9.93 9.54 -3.08
CA ILE A 494 10.01 9.44 -1.61
C ILE A 494 9.06 8.38 -1.03
N SER A 495 8.13 7.84 -1.83
CA SER A 495 7.30 6.70 -1.46
C SER A 495 7.98 5.40 -1.88
N SER A 496 7.86 4.35 -1.07
CA SER A 496 8.57 3.08 -1.25
C SER A 496 7.72 1.87 -0.87
N LYS A 497 8.02 0.73 -1.50
CA LYS A 497 7.46 -0.57 -1.12
C LYS A 497 8.52 -1.66 -1.16
N ALA A 498 8.39 -2.60 -0.24
CA ALA A 498 9.20 -3.80 -0.16
C ALA A 498 8.88 -4.69 -1.35
N LEU A 499 9.91 -5.33 -1.89
CA LEU A 499 9.72 -6.39 -2.88
C LEU A 499 9.63 -7.71 -2.15
N LYS A 500 8.42 -8.25 -2.08
CA LYS A 500 8.16 -9.56 -1.48
C LYS A 500 7.61 -10.57 -2.50
N GLY A 501 7.79 -10.28 -3.80
CA GLY A 501 7.34 -11.13 -4.90
C GLY A 501 5.82 -11.20 -5.02
N ALA A 502 5.33 -12.15 -5.83
CA ALA A 502 3.91 -12.32 -6.14
C ALA A 502 3.05 -12.72 -4.92
N ASN A 503 3.67 -13.22 -3.84
CA ASN A 503 2.97 -13.69 -2.64
C ASN A 503 2.65 -12.56 -1.65
N TYR A 504 3.17 -11.36 -1.89
CA TYR A 504 2.82 -10.18 -1.10
C TYR A 504 1.70 -9.41 -1.76
N VAL A 505 0.58 -9.34 -1.05
CA VAL A 505 -0.57 -8.53 -1.43
C VAL A 505 -0.27 -7.09 -1.04
N GLU A 506 -0.12 -6.18 -2.00
CA GLU A 506 0.06 -4.74 -1.72
C GLU A 506 -1.15 -4.17 -0.96
N ASN A 507 -0.94 -3.19 -0.10
CA ASN A 507 -2.05 -2.45 0.51
C ASN A 507 -2.66 -1.47 -0.52
N LYS A 508 -3.91 -1.75 -0.89
CA LYS A 508 -4.71 -0.87 -1.77
C LYS A 508 -5.48 0.21 -1.01
N ARG A 509 -5.68 0.09 0.32
CA ARG A 509 -6.36 1.11 1.12
C ARG A 509 -5.39 2.23 1.49
N LYS A 510 -5.38 3.32 0.72
CA LYS A 510 -4.33 4.35 0.73
C LYS A 510 -4.86 5.70 1.24
N TYR A 511 -5.22 6.63 0.34
CA TYR A 511 -5.72 7.96 0.68
C TYR A 511 -7.11 7.90 1.34
N ASN A 512 -7.27 8.58 2.47
CA ASN A 512 -8.37 8.50 3.44
C ASN A 512 -8.74 7.07 3.90
N GLY A 513 -7.92 6.05 3.58
CA GLY A 513 -8.25 4.63 3.76
C GLY A 513 -9.11 4.02 2.65
N ILE A 514 -9.33 4.76 1.56
CA ILE A 514 -10.09 4.34 0.37
C ILE A 514 -9.21 3.43 -0.49
N GLU A 515 -9.84 2.46 -1.15
CA GLU A 515 -9.17 1.53 -2.05
C GLU A 515 -8.73 2.24 -3.34
N LEU A 516 -7.44 2.15 -3.67
CA LEU A 516 -6.88 2.58 -4.94
C LEU A 516 -7.10 1.51 -6.00
N ASN A 517 -7.76 1.90 -7.08
CA ASN A 517 -7.84 1.16 -8.33
C ASN A 517 -6.77 1.67 -9.31
N ASP A 518 -5.68 0.91 -9.44
CA ASP A 518 -4.58 1.16 -10.39
C ASP A 518 -4.62 0.23 -11.61
N ASP A 519 -5.67 -0.60 -11.73
CA ASP A 519 -5.89 -1.41 -12.93
C ASP A 519 -5.94 -0.51 -14.16
N PHE A 520 -5.27 -0.94 -15.23
CA PHE A 520 -5.17 -0.18 -16.48
C PHE A 520 -4.61 1.25 -16.34
N ASP A 521 -3.82 1.52 -15.29
CA ASP A 521 -3.27 2.84 -14.96
C ASP A 521 -4.36 3.90 -14.64
N LEU A 522 -5.56 3.48 -14.23
CA LEU A 522 -6.65 4.42 -13.90
C LEU A 522 -6.28 5.34 -12.74
N ASN A 523 -5.65 4.81 -11.70
CA ASN A 523 -5.23 5.53 -10.50
C ASN A 523 -6.39 6.34 -9.87
N GLU A 524 -7.45 5.63 -9.49
CA GLU A 524 -8.68 6.21 -8.96
C GLU A 524 -8.97 5.65 -7.56
N TYR A 525 -9.50 6.47 -6.66
CA TYR A 525 -9.93 6.02 -5.33
C TYR A 525 -11.42 5.66 -5.37
N ASP A 526 -11.72 4.38 -5.15
CA ASP A 526 -13.05 3.78 -5.24
C ASP A 526 -13.73 3.81 -3.86
N ALA A 527 -14.34 4.96 -3.54
CA ALA A 527 -15.10 5.16 -2.31
C ALA A 527 -16.49 4.53 -2.41
N TYR A 528 -17.20 4.44 -1.28
CA TYR A 528 -18.48 3.73 -1.22
C TYR A 528 -19.53 4.28 -2.20
N TYR A 529 -19.63 5.60 -2.30
CA TYR A 529 -20.63 6.28 -3.14
C TYR A 529 -20.07 6.83 -4.45
N ARG A 530 -18.76 7.07 -4.52
CA ARG A 530 -18.14 7.84 -5.61
C ARG A 530 -16.72 7.37 -5.93
N ILE A 531 -16.26 7.65 -7.14
CA ILE A 531 -14.89 7.44 -7.59
C ILE A 531 -14.18 8.79 -7.63
N LEU A 532 -13.07 8.93 -6.91
CA LEU A 532 -12.22 10.13 -6.89
C LEU A 532 -11.05 9.93 -7.84
N ASP A 533 -10.93 10.79 -8.84
CA ASP A 533 -9.71 10.90 -9.63
C ASP A 533 -8.67 11.72 -8.86
N GLN A 534 -7.60 11.07 -8.39
CA GLN A 534 -6.53 11.74 -7.65
C GLN A 534 -5.68 12.68 -8.51
N THR A 535 -5.66 12.50 -9.83
CA THR A 535 -4.89 13.36 -10.74
C THR A 535 -5.64 14.65 -11.06
N GLY A 536 -6.96 14.57 -11.24
CA GLY A 536 -7.83 15.73 -11.41
C GLY A 536 -8.32 16.38 -10.11
N GLY A 537 -8.30 15.66 -8.98
CA GLY A 537 -8.73 16.14 -7.66
C GLY A 537 -10.25 16.22 -7.47
N ARG A 538 -11.04 15.46 -8.25
CA ARG A 538 -12.51 15.59 -8.32
C ARG A 538 -13.22 14.23 -8.40
N TRP A 539 -14.47 14.20 -7.94
CA TRP A 539 -15.32 13.01 -8.03
C TRP A 539 -15.93 12.84 -9.43
N TYR A 540 -16.15 11.60 -9.86
CA TYR A 540 -16.82 11.28 -11.13
C TYR A 540 -18.34 11.37 -11.06
N GLN A 541 -18.91 11.13 -9.88
CA GLN A 541 -20.35 11.19 -9.65
C GLN A 541 -20.73 12.46 -8.89
N LEU A 542 -21.99 12.87 -9.06
CA LEU A 542 -22.58 13.89 -8.20
C LEU A 542 -22.59 13.41 -6.75
N ASP A 543 -22.38 14.34 -5.84
CA ASP A 543 -22.52 14.08 -4.41
C ASP A 543 -23.93 13.56 -4.07
N PRO A 544 -24.06 12.38 -3.41
CA PRO A 544 -25.35 11.84 -3.04
C PRO A 544 -26.02 12.61 -1.89
N LYS A 545 -25.29 13.46 -1.17
CA LYS A 545 -25.74 14.24 -0.01
C LYS A 545 -25.34 15.72 -0.14
N ILE A 546 -25.57 16.28 -1.32
CA ILE A 546 -25.23 17.68 -1.63
C ILE A 546 -26.02 18.72 -0.80
N ASP A 547 -27.14 18.34 -0.20
CA ASP A 547 -27.96 19.23 0.63
C ASP A 547 -27.13 19.78 1.81
N GLY A 548 -27.00 21.10 1.92
CA GLY A 548 -26.12 21.77 2.88
C GLY A 548 -24.70 22.09 2.37
N MET A 549 -24.38 21.73 1.12
CA MET A 549 -23.13 22.06 0.43
C MET A 549 -23.35 22.95 -0.80
N GLU A 550 -24.39 23.77 -0.80
CA GLU A 550 -24.85 24.51 -1.99
C GLU A 550 -23.83 25.52 -2.53
N MET A 551 -22.80 25.84 -1.74
CA MET A 551 -21.69 26.72 -2.14
C MET A 551 -20.58 25.99 -2.92
N TRP A 552 -20.62 24.65 -2.99
CA TRP A 552 -19.62 23.85 -3.69
C TRP A 552 -20.21 23.14 -4.89
N SER A 553 -19.33 22.91 -5.87
CA SER A 553 -19.56 22.02 -6.99
C SER A 553 -19.90 20.62 -6.46
N PRO A 554 -20.91 19.94 -7.01
CA PRO A 554 -21.27 18.59 -6.56
C PRO A 554 -20.22 17.52 -6.91
N TYR A 555 -19.13 17.92 -7.58
CA TYR A 555 -17.97 17.08 -7.87
C TYR A 555 -16.71 17.51 -7.07
N ALA A 556 -16.81 18.55 -6.23
CA ALA A 556 -15.69 19.02 -5.42
C ALA A 556 -15.28 17.96 -4.39
N SER A 557 -13.98 17.78 -4.20
CA SER A 557 -13.44 16.88 -3.18
C SER A 557 -13.08 17.66 -1.92
N ASN A 558 -13.49 17.16 -0.76
CA ASN A 558 -13.05 17.66 0.55
C ASN A 558 -13.25 19.17 0.78
N TYR A 559 -14.33 19.76 0.27
CA TYR A 559 -14.58 21.22 0.29
C TYR A 559 -13.44 22.08 -0.31
N ASP A 560 -12.68 21.51 -1.25
CA ASP A 560 -11.44 22.09 -1.77
C ASP A 560 -10.37 22.37 -0.69
N ASN A 561 -10.45 21.69 0.44
CA ASN A 561 -9.45 21.74 1.51
C ASN A 561 -9.15 20.31 2.02
N PRO A 562 -8.49 19.48 1.19
CA PRO A 562 -8.16 18.09 1.51
C PRO A 562 -7.04 17.94 2.55
N ILE A 563 -6.58 19.04 3.15
CA ILE A 563 -5.65 19.03 4.29
C ILE A 563 -6.41 19.03 5.60
N ARG A 564 -7.59 19.65 5.61
CA ARG A 564 -8.47 19.71 6.77
C ARG A 564 -9.54 18.64 6.74
N TYR A 565 -10.15 18.39 5.59
CA TYR A 565 -11.31 17.50 5.47
C TYR A 565 -10.94 16.19 4.78
N SER A 566 -11.64 15.12 5.17
CA SER A 566 -11.65 13.85 4.46
C SER A 566 -13.08 13.39 4.17
N ASP A 567 -13.27 12.76 3.02
CA ASP A 567 -14.53 12.17 2.60
C ASP A 567 -14.32 10.69 2.27
N PHE A 568 -14.28 9.89 3.33
CA PHE A 568 -13.98 8.46 3.24
C PHE A 568 -15.02 7.66 2.45
N LEU A 569 -16.30 8.04 2.53
CA LEU A 569 -17.38 7.33 1.84
C LEU A 569 -17.70 7.94 0.48
N GLY A 570 -17.24 9.16 0.20
CA GLY A 570 -17.65 9.91 -0.98
C GLY A 570 -19.07 10.46 -0.82
N ASP A 571 -19.48 10.91 0.36
CA ASP A 571 -20.80 11.50 0.59
C ASP A 571 -20.79 12.86 1.30
N ILE A 572 -20.03 13.02 2.37
CA ILE A 572 -19.92 14.28 3.10
C ILE A 572 -18.49 14.41 3.61
N PRO A 573 -17.76 15.46 3.22
CA PRO A 573 -16.49 15.76 3.85
C PRO A 573 -16.66 16.09 5.33
N ASN A 574 -15.87 15.42 6.17
CA ASN A 574 -15.88 15.63 7.61
C ASN A 574 -14.49 16.12 8.07
N ASP A 575 -14.46 16.90 9.16
CA ASP A 575 -13.20 17.07 9.90
C ASP A 575 -12.74 15.66 10.35
N PRO A 576 -11.43 15.40 10.41
CA PRO A 576 -10.88 14.08 10.64
C PRO A 576 -11.51 13.44 11.88
N PRO A 577 -11.90 12.16 11.80
CA PRO A 577 -12.60 11.52 12.89
C PRO A 577 -11.72 11.50 14.15
N THR A 578 -12.21 12.07 15.25
CA THR A 578 -11.58 11.92 16.60
C THR A 578 -11.65 10.47 17.10
N LYS A 579 -12.46 9.63 16.44
CA LYS A 579 -12.48 8.16 16.47
C LYS A 579 -13.02 7.70 15.11
N PHE A 580 -12.32 6.79 14.43
CA PHE A 580 -12.87 6.12 13.25
C PHE A 580 -14.30 5.67 13.55
N PRO A 581 -15.33 6.17 12.86
CA PRO A 581 -16.69 5.72 13.11
C PRO A 581 -16.85 4.34 12.48
N MET A 582 -16.49 3.30 13.23
CA MET A 582 -16.85 1.90 12.98
C MET A 582 -18.33 1.63 13.34
N THR A 583 -19.22 2.59 13.10
CA THR A 583 -20.64 2.44 13.45
C THR A 583 -21.54 2.94 12.34
N THR A 584 -21.42 2.38 11.14
CA THR A 584 -22.55 2.15 10.21
C THR A 584 -22.21 1.05 9.19
N MET A 585 -21.76 -0.10 9.67
CA MET A 585 -22.10 -1.38 9.06
C MET A 585 -22.52 -2.28 10.20
N ALA A 586 -23.79 -2.16 10.60
CA ALA A 586 -24.38 -3.10 11.53
C ALA A 586 -24.36 -4.49 10.88
N TRP A 587 -23.45 -5.34 11.36
CA TRP A 587 -23.65 -6.77 11.25
C TRP A 587 -24.92 -7.10 12.05
N GLU A 588 -25.96 -7.57 11.37
CA GLU A 588 -26.83 -8.57 11.95
C GLU A 588 -26.00 -9.86 12.03
N ALA A 589 -25.23 -10.00 13.11
CA ALA A 589 -24.74 -11.30 13.51
C ALA A 589 -25.95 -12.10 13.99
N THR A 590 -26.43 -13.01 13.14
CA THR A 590 -27.27 -14.11 13.61
C THR A 590 -26.42 -14.95 14.56
N GLU A 591 -26.79 -14.96 15.85
CA GLU A 591 -26.29 -15.92 16.83
C GLU A 591 -26.68 -17.34 16.40
N ASP A 592 -25.82 -18.01 15.62
CA ASP A 592 -25.82 -19.47 15.51
C ASP A 592 -24.49 -19.95 14.91
N ALA A 593 -23.43 -19.92 15.73
CA ALA A 593 -22.32 -20.88 15.71
C ALA A 593 -21.26 -20.48 16.75
N ALA A 594 -21.47 -20.84 18.01
CA ALA A 594 -20.39 -20.88 18.98
C ALA A 594 -19.44 -22.04 18.61
N PHE A 595 -18.36 -21.75 17.88
CA PHE A 595 -17.22 -22.67 17.79
C PHE A 595 -16.29 -22.41 18.99
N ASN A 596 -16.45 -23.23 20.03
CA ASN A 596 -15.59 -23.21 21.21
C ASN A 596 -14.16 -23.62 20.84
N ILE A 597 -13.24 -22.65 20.76
CA ILE A 597 -11.80 -22.93 20.88
C ILE A 597 -11.48 -22.93 22.38
N MET A 598 -11.28 -24.12 22.95
CA MET A 598 -10.64 -24.26 24.25
C MET A 598 -9.18 -23.81 24.12
N VAL A 599 -8.85 -22.66 24.70
CA VAL A 599 -7.47 -22.27 24.97
C VAL A 599 -7.02 -23.03 26.21
N ALA A 600 -6.30 -24.13 26.01
CA ALA A 600 -5.52 -24.75 27.06
C ALA A 600 -4.27 -23.89 27.29
N GLY A 601 -4.19 -23.27 28.47
CA GLY A 601 -3.06 -22.46 28.90
C GLY A 601 -1.78 -23.28 29.09
N GLY A 602 -0.66 -22.66 28.73
CA GLY A 602 0.70 -23.15 28.95
C GLY A 602 1.70 -22.17 28.35
N GLY A 603 2.04 -21.12 29.09
CA GLY A 603 3.10 -20.18 28.69
C GLY A 603 4.49 -20.79 28.84
N PRO A 604 5.49 -20.20 28.17
CA PRO A 604 6.82 -20.13 28.75
C PRO A 604 7.37 -18.71 28.81
N ALA A 605 8.20 -18.53 29.83
CA ALA A 605 8.81 -17.30 30.27
C ALA A 605 9.77 -16.67 29.25
N ASP A 606 9.78 -15.36 29.33
CA ASP A 606 10.73 -14.40 28.76
C ASP A 606 12.15 -14.58 29.34
N PRO A 607 13.22 -14.47 28.53
CA PRO A 607 14.48 -13.99 29.08
C PRO A 607 15.15 -12.96 28.16
N VAL A 608 14.93 -11.68 28.47
CA VAL A 608 15.88 -10.62 28.15
C VAL A 608 16.14 -9.82 29.43
N THR A 609 17.24 -10.12 30.13
CA THR A 609 18.03 -9.14 30.90
C THR A 609 19.36 -9.75 31.38
N ASP A 610 20.40 -8.92 31.32
CA ASP A 610 21.77 -9.06 31.86
C ASP A 610 22.70 -10.15 31.28
N VAL A 611 23.79 -9.72 30.62
CA VAL A 611 25.13 -9.52 31.22
C VAL A 611 26.04 -8.82 30.20
N LEU A 612 26.39 -7.56 30.49
CA LEU A 612 27.62 -6.89 30.04
C LEU A 612 28.62 -6.96 31.20
N ALA A 613 29.62 -7.86 31.13
CA ALA A 613 30.92 -7.71 31.78
C ALA A 613 31.82 -8.93 31.49
N GLY A 614 33.05 -8.67 31.07
CA GLY A 614 34.15 -9.65 31.10
C GLY A 614 34.66 -10.07 29.74
N GLY A 615 35.78 -9.49 29.31
CA GLY A 615 36.51 -9.94 28.12
C GLY A 615 37.26 -11.25 28.37
N THR A 616 37.29 -12.10 27.35
CA THR A 616 38.46 -12.94 27.01
C THR A 616 38.33 -13.38 25.55
N GLU A 617 39.44 -13.33 24.83
CA GLU A 617 39.58 -13.74 23.43
C GLU A 617 39.13 -15.20 23.21
N ILE A 618 38.30 -15.43 22.17
CA ILE A 618 38.20 -16.73 21.52
C ILE A 618 38.22 -16.50 20.01
N VAL A 619 39.43 -16.57 19.46
CA VAL A 619 39.70 -16.74 18.04
C VAL A 619 39.25 -18.16 17.66
N GLY A 620 38.14 -18.33 16.93
CA GLY A 620 37.77 -19.67 16.47
C GLY A 620 36.37 -19.94 15.89
N THR A 621 35.43 -19.00 15.82
CA THR A 621 34.02 -19.31 15.47
C THR A 621 33.54 -18.89 14.09
N ALA A 622 34.41 -18.38 13.20
CA ALA A 622 34.00 -17.91 11.87
C ALA A 622 33.77 -19.03 10.81
N LEU A 623 34.13 -20.29 11.10
CA LEU A 623 33.98 -21.41 10.15
C LEU A 623 32.72 -22.25 10.35
N VAL A 624 32.05 -22.16 11.50
CA VAL A 624 30.86 -22.97 11.82
C VAL A 624 29.58 -22.38 11.22
N THR A 625 29.56 -21.07 10.93
CA THR A 625 28.39 -20.37 10.40
C THR A 625 28.14 -20.63 8.90
N LEU A 626 29.16 -21.05 8.14
CA LEU A 626 28.99 -21.41 6.72
C LEU A 626 28.39 -22.82 6.54
N ALA A 627 28.74 -23.77 7.41
CA ALA A 627 28.19 -25.12 7.37
C ALA A 627 26.68 -25.14 7.72
N LEU A 628 26.25 -24.29 8.66
CA LEU A 628 24.83 -24.18 9.02
C LEU A 628 23.99 -23.49 7.94
N ALA A 629 24.55 -22.57 7.16
CA ALA A 629 23.87 -21.98 6.00
C ALA A 629 23.73 -22.98 4.84
N TYR A 630 24.69 -23.90 4.70
CA TYR A 630 24.62 -24.98 3.72
C TYR A 630 23.73 -26.15 4.16
N ASP A 631 23.72 -26.51 5.43
CA ASP A 631 22.74 -27.44 5.99
C ASP A 631 21.33 -26.84 5.95
N ALA A 632 21.18 -25.52 6.08
CA ALA A 632 19.91 -24.84 5.79
C ALA A 632 19.55 -24.98 4.29
N TYR A 633 20.49 -24.76 3.36
CA TYR A 633 20.27 -24.98 1.92
C TYR A 633 19.89 -26.44 1.58
N GLN A 634 20.50 -27.44 2.22
CA GLN A 634 20.19 -28.85 2.00
C GLN A 634 18.92 -29.32 2.73
N ASN A 635 18.60 -28.77 3.92
CA ASN A 635 17.32 -29.00 4.59
C ASN A 635 16.15 -28.27 3.91
N VAL A 636 16.43 -27.23 3.12
CA VAL A 636 15.46 -26.54 2.25
C VAL A 636 15.11 -27.35 1.01
N LYS A 637 15.97 -28.27 0.54
CA LYS A 637 15.55 -29.29 -0.45
C LYS A 637 14.55 -30.31 0.13
N GLY A 638 14.47 -30.43 1.46
CA GLY A 638 13.48 -31.27 2.17
C GLY A 638 12.27 -30.50 2.72
N SER A 639 12.28 -29.16 2.69
CA SER A 639 11.21 -28.32 3.22
C SER A 639 10.97 -27.13 2.28
N GLY A 640 9.91 -27.20 1.48
CA GLY A 640 9.59 -26.27 0.38
C GLY A 640 9.66 -24.78 0.74
N VAL A 641 10.83 -24.17 0.54
CA VAL A 641 11.02 -22.72 0.46
C VAL A 641 10.68 -22.27 -0.96
N GLN A 642 9.93 -21.18 -1.06
CA GLN A 642 9.40 -20.63 -2.29
C GLN A 642 10.51 -20.25 -3.28
N GLU A 643 10.45 -20.85 -4.46
CA GLU A 643 11.17 -20.40 -5.66
C GLU A 643 10.56 -19.08 -6.15
N ALA A 644 11.38 -18.04 -6.27
CA ALA A 644 11.03 -16.87 -7.06
C ALA A 644 11.37 -17.16 -8.53
N ALA A 645 10.46 -17.84 -9.24
CA ALA A 645 10.30 -17.80 -10.71
C ALA A 645 9.14 -18.71 -11.13
N ALA A 646 7.92 -18.18 -11.26
CA ALA A 646 6.86 -18.85 -12.00
C ALA A 646 6.85 -18.32 -13.44
N LEU A 647 7.41 -19.09 -14.38
CA LEU A 647 7.14 -18.94 -15.82
C LEU A 647 5.93 -19.82 -16.19
N PRO A 648 5.05 -19.39 -17.12
CA PRO A 648 3.76 -20.04 -17.36
C PRO A 648 3.93 -21.34 -18.16
N GLY A 649 3.67 -22.47 -17.51
CA GLY A 649 3.47 -23.76 -18.16
C GLY A 649 1.99 -23.97 -18.50
N THR A 650 1.74 -24.38 -19.75
CA THR A 650 0.42 -24.72 -20.33
C THR A 650 -0.49 -25.54 -19.41
N PRO A 651 -1.77 -25.16 -19.21
CA PRO A 651 -2.70 -25.99 -18.44
C PRO A 651 -3.21 -27.16 -19.28
N THR A 652 -2.93 -28.38 -18.82
CA THR A 652 -3.71 -29.56 -19.18
C THR A 652 -5.10 -29.44 -18.53
N ALA A 653 -6.13 -29.56 -19.36
CA ALA A 653 -7.52 -29.36 -19.00
C ALA A 653 -8.03 -30.33 -17.91
N PRO A 654 -8.74 -29.85 -16.87
CA PRO A 654 -9.70 -30.64 -16.14
C PRO A 654 -11.13 -30.43 -16.68
N ALA A 655 -11.98 -31.42 -16.41
CA ALA A 655 -13.22 -31.75 -17.09
C ALA A 655 -14.28 -30.63 -17.21
N LYS A 656 -14.91 -30.60 -18.39
CA LYS A 656 -16.16 -29.87 -18.70
C LYS A 656 -17.30 -30.32 -17.78
N MET A 657 -18.04 -29.38 -17.21
CA MET A 657 -19.49 -29.50 -17.01
C MET A 657 -20.19 -28.15 -17.28
N PRO A 658 -21.44 -28.17 -17.77
CA PRO A 658 -21.93 -27.18 -18.72
C PRO A 658 -22.91 -26.18 -18.10
N PHE A 659 -22.72 -24.89 -18.35
CA PHE A 659 -23.82 -23.92 -18.39
C PHE A 659 -23.64 -23.01 -19.62
N PRO A 660 -24.65 -22.89 -20.50
CA PRO A 660 -24.49 -22.24 -21.78
C PRO A 660 -24.47 -20.72 -21.62
N ILE A 661 -23.38 -20.11 -22.10
CA ILE A 661 -23.31 -18.69 -22.45
C ILE A 661 -24.01 -18.56 -23.81
N ALA A 662 -25.18 -17.92 -23.84
CA ALA A 662 -25.80 -17.49 -25.09
C ALA A 662 -25.29 -16.08 -25.43
N GLY A 663 -24.42 -16.01 -26.43
CA GLY A 663 -24.00 -14.77 -27.07
C GLY A 663 -25.08 -14.22 -28.01
N SER A 664 -25.21 -12.90 -28.00
CA SER A 664 -25.61 -11.97 -29.07
C SER A 664 -26.44 -12.51 -30.25
N LEU A 665 -27.67 -12.00 -30.37
CA LEU A 665 -28.31 -11.75 -31.66
C LEU A 665 -28.83 -10.30 -31.69
N ILE A 666 -28.37 -9.60 -32.72
CA ILE A 666 -28.77 -8.26 -33.14
C ILE A 666 -30.16 -8.37 -33.80
N GLY A 667 -31.06 -7.45 -33.45
CA GLY A 667 -32.21 -7.05 -34.25
C GLY A 667 -33.41 -8.00 -34.25
N ASP A 668 -34.46 -7.65 -33.50
CA ASP A 668 -35.77 -7.44 -34.12
C ASP A 668 -36.77 -6.77 -33.16
N THR A 669 -37.59 -5.93 -33.79
CA THR A 669 -38.65 -5.13 -33.22
C THR A 669 -39.71 -6.01 -32.54
N TYR A 670 -40.10 -5.73 -31.29
CA TYR A 670 -41.40 -6.21 -30.79
C TYR A 670 -42.18 -5.13 -30.04
N LYS A 671 -43.40 -4.93 -30.53
CA LYS A 671 -44.42 -3.98 -30.10
C LYS A 671 -45.33 -4.61 -29.04
N GLY A 672 -45.51 -3.91 -27.92
CA GLY A 672 -46.75 -3.82 -27.13
C GLY A 672 -46.95 -4.80 -25.96
N PRO A 673 -47.97 -4.57 -25.09
CA PRO A 673 -48.70 -3.35 -24.81
C PRO A 673 -48.52 -2.83 -23.38
N ILE A 674 -48.56 -1.50 -23.26
CA ILE A 674 -48.72 -0.73 -22.03
C ILE A 674 -50.06 -1.08 -21.39
N ARG A 675 -50.08 -1.38 -20.08
CA ARG A 675 -51.28 -1.25 -19.26
C ARG A 675 -51.10 -0.10 -18.28
N ASN A 676 -51.76 1.01 -18.63
CA ASN A 676 -52.11 2.10 -17.73
C ASN A 676 -52.92 1.58 -16.54
N ILE A 677 -52.62 2.09 -15.35
CA ILE A 677 -53.67 2.43 -14.39
C ILE A 677 -53.38 3.85 -13.90
N ASN A 678 -54.20 4.78 -14.40
CA ASN A 678 -54.36 6.12 -13.87
C ASN A 678 -55.07 6.06 -12.51
N GLY A 679 -54.74 7.01 -11.63
CA GLY A 679 -55.73 7.61 -10.73
C GLY A 679 -55.30 7.70 -9.27
N ALA A 680 -54.77 8.86 -8.86
CA ALA A 680 -55.45 9.76 -7.92
C ALA A 680 -54.59 11.01 -7.65
N GLN A 681 -55.29 12.11 -7.46
CA GLN A 681 -54.80 13.48 -7.44
C GLN A 681 -54.21 13.89 -6.07
N ASN A 682 -53.20 14.76 -6.11
CA ASN A 682 -52.82 15.73 -5.06
C ASN A 682 -53.96 16.78 -4.84
N PRO A 683 -53.89 17.84 -3.98
CA PRO A 683 -52.86 18.30 -3.02
C PRO A 683 -53.43 18.89 -1.68
N ALA A 684 -52.54 19.52 -0.89
CA ALA A 684 -52.73 20.67 0.02
C ALA A 684 -52.41 20.35 1.49
N GLY A 685 -51.60 21.10 2.25
CA GLY A 685 -50.81 22.30 1.99
C GLY A 685 -50.20 22.80 3.31
N SER A 686 -49.22 23.70 3.21
CA SER A 686 -48.86 24.74 4.18
C SER A 686 -48.07 24.39 5.47
N GLN A 687 -46.78 24.81 5.47
CA GLN A 687 -46.06 25.70 6.43
C GLN A 687 -46.08 25.31 7.94
N THR A 688 -45.01 25.36 8.74
CA THR A 688 -43.85 26.27 8.81
C THR A 688 -42.91 25.85 9.97
N LYS A 689 -41.65 26.30 9.89
CA LYS A 689 -40.71 26.67 10.97
C LYS A 689 -39.99 25.60 11.82
N GLN A 690 -38.69 25.53 11.53
CA GLN A 690 -37.52 25.31 12.39
C GLN A 690 -37.76 25.34 13.91
N THR A 691 -37.18 24.36 14.62
CA THR A 691 -36.18 24.66 15.66
C THR A 691 -35.27 23.45 15.91
N THR A 692 -33.99 23.76 16.03
CA THR A 692 -32.81 22.97 16.37
C THR A 692 -32.95 22.21 17.70
N GLN A 693 -32.40 20.99 17.79
CA GLN A 693 -31.42 20.59 18.82
C GLN A 693 -31.03 19.10 18.69
N GLN A 694 -29.73 18.87 18.56
CA GLN A 694 -29.04 17.60 18.80
C GLN A 694 -29.27 17.12 20.24
N GLN A 695 -29.42 15.82 20.46
CA GLN A 695 -28.82 15.12 21.61
C GLN A 695 -28.89 13.60 21.43
N ALA A 696 -27.76 12.95 21.64
CA ALA A 696 -27.60 11.50 21.70
C ALA A 696 -28.42 10.91 22.87
N SER A 697 -29.07 9.77 22.67
CA SER A 697 -29.52 8.93 23.78
C SER A 697 -29.51 7.45 23.39
N THR A 698 -28.71 6.68 24.14
CA THR A 698 -28.69 5.23 24.27
C THR A 698 -30.05 4.69 24.75
N GLY A 699 -31.03 4.65 23.84
CA GLY A 699 -32.39 4.17 24.15
C GLY A 699 -32.49 2.66 24.31
N LEU A 700 -33.59 2.20 24.91
CA LEU A 700 -33.95 0.78 25.02
C LEU A 700 -34.03 0.13 23.62
N PRO A 701 -33.58 -1.13 23.47
CA PRO A 701 -33.71 -1.87 22.23
C PRO A 701 -35.20 -2.07 21.89
N LYS A 702 -35.53 -2.10 20.60
CA LYS A 702 -36.89 -2.37 20.14
C LYS A 702 -37.24 -3.83 20.44
N PRO A 703 -38.30 -4.12 21.21
CA PRO A 703 -38.67 -5.51 21.48
C PRO A 703 -39.19 -6.21 20.21
N ASP A 704 -39.00 -7.53 20.14
CA ASP A 704 -39.43 -8.37 19.02
C ASP A 704 -40.93 -8.19 18.68
N LYS A 705 -41.33 -8.56 17.46
CA LYS A 705 -42.73 -8.60 17.02
C LYS A 705 -43.19 -10.05 16.84
N GLY A 706 -44.44 -10.38 17.23
CA GLY A 706 -44.99 -11.74 17.06
C GLY A 706 -45.84 -12.24 18.23
N LYS A 707 -46.28 -13.51 18.17
CA LYS A 707 -47.24 -14.13 19.11
C LYS A 707 -46.72 -14.36 20.55
N GLY A 708 -45.43 -14.07 20.78
CA GLY A 708 -44.74 -14.25 22.05
C GLY A 708 -44.32 -15.71 22.30
N SER A 709 -43.15 -15.92 22.90
CA SER A 709 -42.57 -17.25 23.15
C SER A 709 -43.20 -18.00 24.32
N THR A 710 -43.94 -17.32 25.21
CA THR A 710 -44.52 -17.92 26.43
C THR A 710 -46.03 -18.12 26.32
N PRO A 711 -46.57 -19.33 26.60
CA PRO A 711 -48.02 -19.60 26.63
C PRO A 711 -48.79 -18.71 27.62
N PRO A 712 -50.03 -18.27 27.33
CA PRO A 712 -50.76 -17.32 28.18
C PRO A 712 -50.94 -17.74 29.66
N ASN A 713 -51.05 -19.04 29.94
CA ASN A 713 -51.20 -19.59 31.29
C ASN A 713 -49.87 -19.65 32.09
N GLN A 714 -48.74 -19.36 31.46
CA GLN A 714 -47.41 -19.33 32.07
C GLN A 714 -46.82 -17.92 32.17
N ARG A 715 -47.55 -16.90 31.67
CA ARG A 715 -47.15 -15.49 31.77
C ARG A 715 -47.41 -14.97 33.19
N ASP A 716 -46.67 -13.95 33.59
CA ASP A 716 -46.91 -13.27 34.87
C ASP A 716 -48.38 -12.78 34.94
N PRO A 717 -49.16 -13.14 35.97
CA PRO A 717 -50.53 -12.66 36.09
C PRO A 717 -50.63 -11.13 36.18
N LYS A 718 -49.58 -10.45 36.65
CA LYS A 718 -49.50 -8.98 36.61
C LYS A 718 -48.98 -8.54 35.25
N ARG A 719 -49.69 -7.63 34.57
CA ARG A 719 -49.32 -7.07 33.25
C ARG A 719 -49.04 -5.57 33.26
N VAL A 720 -49.52 -4.83 34.26
CA VAL A 720 -49.44 -3.36 34.29
C VAL A 720 -48.70 -2.92 35.55
N TYR A 721 -47.83 -1.92 35.39
CA TYR A 721 -47.13 -1.27 36.49
C TYR A 721 -48.02 -0.25 37.20
N THR A 722 -47.98 -0.23 38.53
CA THR A 722 -48.68 0.75 39.38
C THR A 722 -48.06 2.16 39.24
N LYS A 723 -48.73 3.18 39.79
CA LYS A 723 -48.21 4.56 39.74
C LYS A 723 -46.92 4.67 40.57
N GLU A 724 -46.88 4.01 41.71
CA GLU A 724 -45.71 3.95 42.60
C GLU A 724 -44.53 3.25 41.91
N GLU A 725 -44.76 2.13 41.22
CA GLU A 725 -43.70 1.44 40.46
C GLU A 725 -43.17 2.29 39.31
N LYS A 726 -44.04 3.03 38.61
CA LYS A 726 -43.62 3.96 37.55
C LYS A 726 -42.79 5.12 38.12
N GLN A 727 -43.14 5.62 39.31
CA GLN A 727 -42.32 6.64 39.99
C GLN A 727 -40.95 6.07 40.36
N GLN A 728 -40.89 4.85 40.90
CA GLN A 728 -39.62 4.19 41.24
C GLN A 728 -38.74 3.92 40.02
N MET A 729 -39.32 3.52 38.88
CA MET A 729 -38.58 3.39 37.62
C MET A 729 -38.04 4.74 37.15
N LEU A 730 -38.86 5.79 37.22
CA LEU A 730 -38.48 7.13 36.81
C LEU A 730 -37.39 7.71 37.72
N ASP A 731 -37.44 7.44 39.03
CA ASP A 731 -36.40 7.83 39.99
C ASP A 731 -35.07 7.10 39.72
N LYS A 732 -35.11 5.79 39.37
CA LYS A 732 -33.93 5.04 38.89
C LYS A 732 -33.38 5.59 37.57
N GLN A 733 -34.18 6.33 36.81
CA GLN A 733 -33.85 6.92 35.53
C GLN A 733 -33.60 8.44 35.64
N ASP A 734 -33.29 8.93 36.85
CA ASP A 734 -33.00 10.33 37.15
C ASP A 734 -34.10 11.31 36.70
N GLY A 735 -35.36 10.88 36.78
CA GLY A 735 -36.50 11.69 36.35
C GLY A 735 -36.71 11.71 34.82
N ASN A 736 -35.98 10.89 34.06
CA ASN A 736 -35.94 10.97 32.60
C ASN A 736 -36.56 9.75 31.90
N CYS A 737 -37.12 9.98 30.72
CA CYS A 737 -37.59 8.93 29.83
C CYS A 737 -36.43 8.04 29.37
N ALA A 738 -36.55 6.73 29.58
CA ALA A 738 -35.53 5.74 29.23
C ALA A 738 -35.11 5.75 27.75
N GLN A 739 -36.00 6.21 26.86
CA GLN A 739 -35.78 6.13 25.41
C GLN A 739 -35.19 7.40 24.81
N CYS A 740 -35.63 8.58 25.27
CA CYS A 740 -35.24 9.86 24.67
C CYS A 740 -34.46 10.78 25.63
N GLY A 741 -34.22 10.35 26.88
CA GLY A 741 -33.50 11.12 27.89
C GLY A 741 -34.22 12.38 28.38
N GLN A 742 -35.42 12.69 27.88
CA GLN A 742 -36.17 13.88 28.28
C GLN A 742 -36.78 13.71 29.67
N SER A 743 -36.68 14.74 30.50
CA SER A 743 -37.30 14.77 31.83
C SER A 743 -38.83 14.63 31.75
N LYS A 744 -39.41 13.84 32.65
CA LYS A 744 -40.84 13.54 32.72
C LYS A 744 -41.32 13.50 34.17
N LYS A 745 -42.64 13.67 34.35
CA LYS A 745 -43.35 13.32 35.60
C LYS A 745 -43.98 11.93 35.48
N VAL A 746 -44.29 11.29 36.61
CA VAL A 746 -44.89 9.94 36.63
C VAL A 746 -46.21 9.82 35.86
N ASP A 747 -46.97 10.91 35.74
CA ASP A 747 -48.22 10.96 34.97
C ASP A 747 -48.00 11.14 33.46
N GLU A 748 -46.75 11.36 33.02
CA GLU A 748 -46.35 11.58 31.63
C GLU A 748 -45.57 10.39 31.05
N VAL A 749 -45.54 9.26 31.75
CA VAL A 749 -44.80 8.05 31.38
C VAL A 749 -45.65 6.79 31.45
N HIS A 750 -45.34 5.85 30.56
CA HIS A 750 -45.82 4.48 30.55
C HIS A 750 -44.72 3.56 31.07
N GLY A 751 -45.11 2.49 31.77
CA GLY A 751 -44.17 1.42 32.10
C GLY A 751 -44.04 0.46 30.92
N HIS A 752 -42.83 0.32 30.41
CA HIS A 752 -42.47 -0.59 29.33
C HIS A 752 -41.75 -1.82 29.90
N HIS A 753 -42.08 -3.00 29.37
CA HIS A 753 -41.33 -4.22 29.70
C HIS A 753 -40.12 -4.34 28.78
N VAL A 754 -38.91 -4.43 29.36
CA VAL A 754 -37.68 -4.61 28.59
C VAL A 754 -37.69 -5.97 27.88
N VAL A 755 -38.03 -7.04 28.61
CA VAL A 755 -38.45 -8.33 28.04
C VAL A 755 -39.96 -8.36 27.99
N ARG A 756 -40.55 -8.56 26.80
CA ARG A 756 -42.01 -8.52 26.64
C ARG A 756 -42.70 -9.52 27.57
N HIS A 757 -43.81 -9.10 28.14
CA HIS A 757 -44.70 -9.98 28.92
C HIS A 757 -45.12 -11.24 28.15
N ALA A 758 -45.27 -11.13 26.82
CA ALA A 758 -45.61 -12.25 25.96
C ALA A 758 -44.47 -13.28 25.77
N ASP A 759 -43.23 -12.89 26.09
CA ASP A 759 -42.02 -13.73 26.05
C ASP A 759 -41.56 -14.18 27.45
N GLY A 760 -42.42 -14.02 28.46
CA GLY A 760 -42.13 -14.47 29.83
C GLY A 760 -41.50 -13.41 30.72
N GLY A 761 -41.39 -12.17 30.25
CA GLY A 761 -40.95 -11.04 31.07
C GLY A 761 -41.92 -10.76 32.23
N LYS A 762 -41.39 -10.74 33.46
CA LYS A 762 -42.16 -10.42 34.68
C LYS A 762 -42.47 -8.93 34.75
N THR A 763 -43.56 -8.55 35.39
CA THR A 763 -43.94 -7.15 35.64
C THR A 763 -43.39 -6.72 37.01
N ASN A 764 -42.09 -6.42 37.06
CA ASN A 764 -41.36 -5.92 38.23
C ASN A 764 -40.37 -4.81 37.85
N LEU A 765 -39.78 -4.14 38.83
CA LEU A 765 -38.90 -2.98 38.60
C LEU A 765 -37.60 -3.31 37.85
N ASP A 766 -37.19 -4.58 37.81
CA ASP A 766 -35.95 -5.01 37.15
C ASP A 766 -36.16 -5.24 35.64
N ASN A 767 -37.41 -5.54 35.23
CA ASN A 767 -37.81 -5.70 33.84
C ASN A 767 -38.68 -4.52 33.33
N GLY A 768 -38.75 -3.43 34.11
CA GLY A 768 -39.57 -2.26 33.83
C GLY A 768 -38.75 -1.01 33.54
N ALA A 769 -39.19 -0.20 32.57
CA ALA A 769 -38.64 1.13 32.30
C ALA A 769 -39.75 2.17 32.08
N ALA A 770 -39.57 3.40 32.58
CA ALA A 770 -40.51 4.49 32.33
C ALA A 770 -40.19 5.20 31.00
N VAL A 771 -41.15 5.22 30.08
CA VAL A 771 -41.01 5.83 28.75
C VAL A 771 -42.18 6.75 28.43
N CYS A 772 -41.94 7.88 27.76
CA CYS A 772 -43.02 8.78 27.38
C CYS A 772 -43.91 8.14 26.28
N PRO A 773 -45.21 8.54 26.16
CA PRO A 773 -46.15 7.91 25.25
C PRO A 773 -45.66 7.80 23.80
N ASN A 774 -45.05 8.85 23.26
CA ASN A 774 -44.54 8.87 21.88
C ASN A 774 -43.39 7.87 21.69
N CYS A 775 -42.48 7.76 22.67
CA CYS A 775 -41.41 6.78 22.66
C CYS A 775 -41.94 5.36 22.83
N HIS A 776 -42.96 5.17 23.69
CA HIS A 776 -43.58 3.86 23.89
C HIS A 776 -44.24 3.34 22.61
N VAL A 777 -44.90 4.22 21.86
CA VAL A 777 -45.47 3.89 20.54
C VAL A 777 -44.37 3.55 19.54
N LYS A 778 -43.28 4.32 19.47
CA LYS A 778 -42.14 4.02 18.58
C LYS A 778 -41.41 2.72 18.92
N LEU A 779 -41.43 2.29 20.18
CA LEU A 779 -40.87 1.00 20.59
C LEU A 779 -41.73 -0.19 20.14
N HIS A 780 -43.05 0.01 19.95
CA HIS A 780 -43.96 -1.07 19.56
C HIS A 780 -44.41 -1.03 18.09
N ASN A 781 -44.28 0.12 17.41
CA ASN A 781 -44.44 0.29 15.96
C ASN A 781 -43.10 0.07 15.27
#